data_AF-A0A7U3VN09-F1
#
_entry.id   AF-A0A7U3VN09-F1
#
_cell.length_a   1.000
_cell.length_b   1.000
_cell.length_c   1.000
_cell.angle_alpha   90.00
_cell.angle_beta   90.00
_cell.angle_gamma   90.00
#
_symmetry.space_group_name_H-M   'P 1'
#
loop_
_entity.id
_entity.type
_entity.pdbx_description
1 polymer ?
#
loop_
_entity_poly.entity_id
_entity_poly.type
_entity_poly.pdbx_seq_one_letter_code
_entity_poly.pdbx_strand_id
1 'polypeptide(L)'
;MRVHKTSRRRGVAVIAASLLVLPLGAQAAHATAKAADAPSVGGYWATSYEAGAAQPAGFPGNGPATDLRGETTQVNATVQSVASDYPNATSTTEHVAGLADGDPSTKWYASGSGQPTADHPVYAIYTLKSAAPVTGYSITSGNDTPPRDPRAWTVLGSNSASAATDADDPSWKALDTESAQSFAARGQTNFYPVGSTGSYRYYQLRVTANCAQECAGSSADYTKFQIADWTLRSSAGTAPSALGASVEDAESVGAAAGKGALRYAGRVLHSGAASSSVVLRSGLDVPLGADSTLSYAIRPADAASAYAALDVVYTDADGRHAKRLSALRGVRDSGGHPLRAAAQGAALTPGTWNTVSVDLSPLAGKRVDEVLLDYADPSAAAGPVSGWVDSVTLGRPAVDTATSWDYLDTPDVDPAAGAADRTAWTQPGFDTGSAPWRTAAGPFGAKDDGTDLGAGFPVTTRLGLRKDGGSGDDLEAYFFRTSFTLDQATIDSITGLVGSIVYDDTATVYVNGKRVAGWNDGQITRNLQYETPAGTAGAGDPVASAFAVPAADLRAGANTLAVEVHQCNSTSSDVYFGLPSLTQTAASLPFGTDQLDTSYASDTLPAAPDGGDYFTWLLRSFTTAEGTSSIMGANAVLPKGTTYDQLTALDDRTVVDINNAYQDVTDPQVQKALVDGANSPYRTMADGLGKVLGPLYLKALTDGELPKTQALLSGRIEHTPTSSADWYQTAKNTYQYKRPFVRMGFTNDGGLIKQWDSAGGYAGLAGDGSFPSGHTSHGYAQGIVMATLLPQLAPQILARASEYANNRIVLAYHYPTDIMGGRIVGEDTADLRWSDPRFRPLLEQARAELQSVLAQKCREVGAGDTLAQCVAGEQPYLSTSDALSVYRQRMTYGFPQVGTTGLAPSVPEGAENLLTTAFPDLTAAQRRTVLAATEIDSGYVMDEESGGGSWQRLDLAAAMTAKVGVSRSGVVSVNGVAVDADGRPLHR
;
A
#
# COMPACT_ATOMS: atom_id res chain seq x y z
N MET A 1 -45.05 -30.20 7.78
CA MET A 1 -46.06 -30.84 6.90
C MET A 1 -45.31 -31.44 5.72
N ARG A 2 -45.05 -32.76 5.75
CA ARG A 2 -45.67 -33.77 4.86
C ARG A 2 -45.45 -33.49 3.36
N VAL A 3 -44.66 -34.32 2.67
CA VAL A 3 -45.11 -35.44 1.77
C VAL A 3 -44.70 -35.06 0.33
N HIS A 4 -44.17 -35.87 -0.59
CA HIS A 4 -43.98 -37.32 -0.79
C HIS A 4 -42.97 -37.52 -1.95
N LYS A 5 -42.03 -38.47 -1.86
CA LYS A 5 -42.04 -39.85 -2.42
C LYS A 5 -41.75 -40.02 -3.94
N THR A 6 -40.77 -40.92 -4.19
CA THR A 6 -40.78 -42.09 -5.11
C THR A 6 -40.69 -41.86 -6.63
N SER A 7 -40.05 -42.69 -7.46
CA SER A 7 -39.31 -43.96 -7.30
C SER A 7 -38.85 -44.50 -8.68
N ARG A 8 -37.80 -45.36 -8.69
CA ARG A 8 -37.67 -46.67 -9.41
C ARG A 8 -37.84 -46.69 -10.96
N ARG A 9 -37.24 -47.55 -11.78
CA ARG A 9 -36.54 -48.86 -11.69
C ARG A 9 -36.11 -49.26 -13.13
N ARG A 10 -35.08 -50.13 -13.24
CA ARG A 10 -34.86 -51.24 -14.23
C ARG A 10 -34.72 -50.83 -15.71
N GLY A 11 -33.74 -51.25 -16.50
CA GLY A 11 -32.96 -52.49 -16.54
C GLY A 11 -33.25 -53.24 -17.87
N VAL A 12 -32.27 -54.02 -18.36
CA VAL A 12 -32.24 -54.90 -19.57
C VAL A 12 -31.69 -54.19 -20.83
N ALA A 13 -30.64 -54.57 -21.58
CA ALA A 13 -29.65 -55.66 -21.72
C ALA A 13 -29.62 -56.15 -23.19
N VAL A 14 -28.53 -56.82 -23.60
CA VAL A 14 -28.34 -57.72 -24.78
C VAL A 14 -27.86 -57.03 -26.07
N ILE A 15 -26.86 -57.48 -26.87
CA ILE A 15 -25.68 -58.39 -26.84
C ILE A 15 -25.12 -58.38 -28.29
N ALA A 16 -23.80 -58.60 -28.46
CA ALA A 16 -23.10 -59.37 -29.53
C ALA A 16 -21.86 -58.63 -30.09
N ALA A 17 -20.61 -59.00 -29.77
CA ALA A 17 -19.84 -60.19 -30.22
C ALA A 17 -19.14 -59.94 -31.58
N SER A 18 -17.84 -60.21 -31.86
CA SER A 18 -16.70 -60.80 -31.12
C SER A 18 -15.40 -60.70 -31.97
N LEU A 19 -14.27 -61.10 -31.34
CA LEU A 19 -13.00 -61.68 -31.88
C LEU A 19 -11.86 -60.69 -32.19
N LEU A 20 -10.60 -60.90 -31.77
CA LEU A 20 -9.85 -62.15 -31.53
C LEU A 20 -8.65 -61.91 -30.55
N VAL A 21 -8.19 -63.00 -29.91
CA VAL A 21 -7.26 -63.08 -28.77
C VAL A 21 -5.81 -63.37 -29.21
N LEU A 22 -4.78 -62.88 -28.49
CA LEU A 22 -3.63 -63.62 -27.89
C LEU A 22 -2.60 -62.67 -27.20
N PRO A 23 -1.71 -63.16 -26.31
CA PRO A 23 -1.58 -62.68 -24.92
C PRO A 23 -0.20 -62.07 -24.61
N LEU A 24 -0.07 -61.43 -23.44
CA LEU A 24 1.06 -61.58 -22.49
C LEU A 24 0.97 -60.49 -21.41
N GLY A 25 1.14 -60.90 -20.16
CA GLY A 25 1.10 -60.01 -19.02
C GLY A 25 2.32 -59.10 -18.94
N ALA A 26 2.09 -57.91 -18.40
CA ALA A 26 3.00 -57.26 -17.48
C ALA A 26 2.13 -56.50 -16.48
N GLN A 27 2.45 -56.66 -15.20
CA GLN A 27 1.78 -56.00 -14.08
C GLN A 27 1.81 -54.49 -14.32
N ALA A 28 0.63 -53.86 -14.29
CA ALA A 28 0.53 -52.42 -14.10
C ALA A 28 0.96 -52.12 -12.67
N ALA A 29 2.26 -51.94 -12.45
CA ALA A 29 2.76 -51.23 -11.29
C ALA A 29 2.21 -49.80 -11.39
N HIS A 30 1.17 -49.52 -10.62
CA HIS A 30 0.72 -48.15 -10.38
C HIS A 30 1.88 -47.38 -9.76
N ALA A 31 2.42 -46.40 -10.48
CA ALA A 31 3.31 -45.40 -9.91
C ALA A 31 2.48 -44.47 -9.00
N THR A 32 2.25 -44.90 -7.76
CA THR A 32 1.63 -44.10 -6.68
C THR A 32 2.65 -43.63 -5.64
N ALA A 33 3.94 -43.72 -5.92
CA ALA A 33 5.00 -43.47 -4.93
C ALA A 33 5.75 -42.16 -5.19
N LYS A 34 5.12 -41.01 -4.84
CA LYS A 34 5.81 -39.77 -4.41
C LYS A 34 4.85 -38.70 -3.88
N ALA A 35 3.56 -38.75 -4.21
CA ALA A 35 2.56 -37.79 -3.71
C ALA A 35 2.15 -38.00 -2.24
N ALA A 36 2.47 -39.16 -1.64
CA ALA A 36 2.01 -39.54 -0.29
C ALA A 36 2.89 -38.98 0.86
N ASP A 37 4.07 -38.45 0.57
CA ASP A 37 5.05 -37.97 1.57
C ASP A 37 5.25 -36.44 1.54
N ALA A 38 4.46 -35.70 0.75
CA ALA A 38 4.55 -34.24 0.72
C ALA A 38 4.05 -33.65 2.05
N PRO A 39 4.76 -32.69 2.66
CA PRO A 39 4.34 -32.11 3.94
C PRO A 39 2.94 -31.51 3.83
N SER A 40 2.10 -31.82 4.81
CA SER A 40 0.82 -31.14 5.00
C SER A 40 1.11 -29.77 5.59
N VAL A 41 0.72 -28.74 4.87
CA VAL A 41 0.84 -27.36 5.32
C VAL A 41 -0.56 -26.86 5.63
N GLY A 42 -0.80 -26.54 6.91
CA GLY A 42 -2.01 -25.86 7.33
C GLY A 42 -1.97 -24.37 6.96
N GLY A 43 -2.81 -23.57 7.59
CA GLY A 43 -2.66 -22.12 7.57
C GLY A 43 -1.28 -21.70 8.08
N TYR A 44 -0.69 -20.70 7.46
CA TYR A 44 0.55 -20.08 7.93
C TYR A 44 0.38 -18.58 8.08
N TRP A 45 0.96 -18.04 9.13
CA TRP A 45 1.21 -16.62 9.29
C TRP A 45 2.48 -16.43 10.07
N ALA A 46 3.33 -15.49 9.68
CA ALA A 46 4.50 -15.15 10.45
C ALA A 46 4.81 -13.65 10.37
N THR A 47 5.55 -13.17 11.35
CA THR A 47 6.15 -11.84 11.33
C THR A 47 7.46 -11.85 12.12
N SER A 48 8.47 -11.22 11.55
CA SER A 48 9.72 -10.82 12.22
C SER A 48 9.87 -9.30 12.27
N TYR A 49 8.79 -8.55 11.99
CA TYR A 49 8.74 -7.09 12.13
C TYR A 49 9.84 -6.31 11.40
N GLU A 50 10.39 -6.86 10.32
CA GLU A 50 11.36 -6.19 9.45
C GLU A 50 10.73 -5.04 8.64
N ALA A 51 11.56 -4.21 8.02
CA ALA A 51 11.09 -3.16 7.11
C ALA A 51 10.18 -3.76 6.01
N GLY A 52 9.00 -3.17 5.82
CA GLY A 52 7.97 -3.67 4.91
C GLY A 52 7.06 -4.76 5.49
N ALA A 53 7.34 -5.29 6.69
CA ALA A 53 6.40 -6.14 7.40
C ALA A 53 5.23 -5.32 7.95
N ALA A 54 4.05 -5.94 7.98
CA ALA A 54 2.87 -5.30 8.52
C ALA A 54 3.07 -4.97 10.02
N GLN A 55 2.79 -3.73 10.37
CA GLN A 55 2.93 -3.24 11.74
C GLN A 55 1.93 -3.95 12.68
N PRO A 56 2.28 -4.14 13.97
CA PRO A 56 1.38 -4.66 14.98
C PRO A 56 0.23 -3.69 15.18
N ALA A 57 -0.97 -4.24 15.40
CA ALA A 57 -2.15 -3.42 15.60
C ALA A 57 -2.06 -2.60 16.90
N GLY A 58 -1.50 -3.18 17.97
CA GLY A 58 -1.11 -2.46 19.18
C GLY A 58 -2.25 -1.92 20.04
N PHE A 59 -3.51 -2.31 19.78
CA PHE A 59 -4.69 -1.81 20.50
C PHE A 59 -5.09 -2.73 21.68
N PRO A 60 -5.83 -2.21 22.68
CA PRO A 60 -6.27 -3.00 23.82
C PRO A 60 -7.08 -4.24 23.43
N GLY A 61 -6.70 -5.41 23.95
CA GLY A 61 -7.49 -6.64 23.84
C GLY A 61 -8.74 -6.61 24.73
N ASN A 62 -9.55 -7.67 24.66
CA ASN A 62 -10.78 -7.79 25.45
C ASN A 62 -10.48 -7.81 26.97
N GLY A 63 -10.90 -6.75 27.67
CA GLY A 63 -10.81 -6.59 29.13
C GLY A 63 -9.95 -5.38 29.55
N PRO A 64 -10.24 -4.76 30.71
CA PRO A 64 -9.46 -3.61 31.16
C PRO A 64 -8.06 -4.03 31.62
N ALA A 65 -7.07 -3.18 31.36
CA ALA A 65 -5.78 -3.28 32.03
C ALA A 65 -5.96 -3.07 33.55
N THR A 66 -5.21 -3.82 34.35
CA THR A 66 -5.21 -3.72 35.82
C THR A 66 -3.83 -3.28 36.26
N ASP A 67 -3.73 -2.16 36.97
CA ASP A 67 -2.52 -1.60 37.60
C ASP A 67 -1.26 -1.50 36.72
N LEU A 68 -1.42 -1.64 35.40
CA LEU A 68 -0.41 -1.50 34.37
C LEU A 68 -0.83 -0.39 33.41
N ARG A 69 0.15 0.39 32.97
CA ARG A 69 -0.04 1.48 32.03
C ARG A 69 1.01 1.41 30.93
N GLY A 70 0.60 1.20 29.70
CA GLY A 70 1.50 1.16 28.54
C GLY A 70 2.15 2.50 28.20
N GLU A 71 3.33 2.42 27.59
CA GLU A 71 4.00 3.54 26.95
C GLU A 71 3.44 3.75 25.53
N THR A 72 3.29 4.99 25.07
CA THR A 72 2.75 5.31 23.74
C THR A 72 3.55 6.41 23.06
N THR A 73 3.60 6.40 21.73
CA THR A 73 4.14 7.49 20.89
C THR A 73 3.08 8.54 20.53
N GLN A 74 1.83 8.42 21.02
CA GLN A 74 0.73 9.33 20.68
C GLN A 74 1.04 10.80 20.98
N VAL A 75 1.83 11.07 22.02
CA VAL A 75 2.28 12.43 22.34
C VAL A 75 3.05 13.07 21.18
N ASN A 76 3.80 12.29 20.39
CA ASN A 76 4.53 12.78 19.23
C ASN A 76 3.59 13.31 18.14
N ALA A 77 2.44 12.66 17.92
CA ALA A 77 1.41 13.13 16.98
C ALA A 77 0.72 14.44 17.41
N THR A 78 1.00 14.93 18.63
CA THR A 78 0.53 16.23 19.12
C THR A 78 1.50 17.37 18.85
N VAL A 79 2.68 17.10 18.26
CA VAL A 79 3.61 18.14 17.81
C VAL A 79 2.93 19.00 16.77
N GLN A 80 2.77 20.29 17.08
CA GLN A 80 2.17 21.31 16.24
C GLN A 80 3.21 21.97 15.34
N SER A 81 4.42 22.18 15.86
CA SER A 81 5.53 22.79 15.12
C SER A 81 6.87 22.39 15.73
N VAL A 82 7.90 22.39 14.89
CA VAL A 82 9.30 22.16 15.25
C VAL A 82 10.10 23.42 14.91
N ALA A 83 10.87 23.92 15.87
CA ALA A 83 11.79 25.05 15.68
C ALA A 83 13.23 24.64 16.00
N SER A 84 14.21 25.30 15.38
CA SER A 84 15.64 25.08 15.63
C SER A 84 16.43 26.34 15.30
N ASP A 85 17.62 26.47 15.88
CA ASP A 85 18.66 27.44 15.49
C ASP A 85 19.25 27.17 14.09
N TYR A 86 19.17 25.93 13.58
CA TYR A 86 19.67 25.55 12.25
C TYR A 86 18.64 24.70 11.48
N PRO A 87 17.52 25.29 11.03
CA PRO A 87 16.37 24.53 10.51
C PRO A 87 16.57 23.92 9.11
N ASN A 88 17.59 24.37 8.37
CA ASN A 88 17.81 24.03 6.96
C ASN A 88 16.60 24.38 6.06
N ALA A 89 16.05 25.59 6.24
CA ALA A 89 14.78 26.07 5.67
C ALA A 89 14.62 25.97 4.14
N THR A 90 15.72 25.86 3.39
CA THR A 90 15.71 25.78 1.92
C THR A 90 15.67 24.36 1.38
N SER A 91 15.89 23.35 2.23
CA SER A 91 15.84 21.94 1.84
C SER A 91 14.46 21.38 2.12
N THR A 92 13.83 20.73 1.15
CA THR A 92 12.53 20.05 1.34
C THR A 92 12.67 18.63 1.92
N THR A 93 13.88 18.07 1.93
CA THR A 93 14.17 16.69 2.36
C THR A 93 15.04 16.58 3.60
N GLU A 94 15.74 17.67 3.98
CA GLU A 94 16.64 17.71 5.14
C GLU A 94 16.26 18.79 6.17
N HIS A 95 15.02 19.27 6.09
CA HIS A 95 14.45 20.28 6.97
C HIS A 95 14.27 19.76 8.40
N VAL A 96 14.32 20.64 9.41
CA VAL A 96 14.06 20.28 10.82
C VAL A 96 12.69 19.62 11.05
N ALA A 97 11.72 19.86 10.16
CA ALA A 97 10.41 19.22 10.23
C ALA A 97 10.48 17.69 10.07
N GLY A 98 11.51 17.17 9.37
CA GLY A 98 11.76 15.73 9.26
C GLY A 98 12.11 15.08 10.60
N LEU A 99 12.44 15.85 11.64
CA LEU A 99 12.74 15.29 12.96
C LEU A 99 11.52 14.65 13.64
N ALA A 100 10.30 15.04 13.25
CA ALA A 100 9.05 14.68 13.93
C ALA A 100 8.03 13.95 13.01
N ASP A 101 8.46 13.46 11.85
CA ASP A 101 7.58 12.82 10.87
C ASP A 101 7.40 11.31 11.11
N GLY A 102 8.20 10.71 12.01
CA GLY A 102 8.17 9.27 12.28
C GLY A 102 8.78 8.43 11.17
N ASP A 103 9.49 9.05 10.21
CA ASP A 103 10.10 8.38 9.06
C ASP A 103 11.63 8.32 9.24
N PRO A 104 12.20 7.15 9.59
CA PRO A 104 13.65 7.01 9.77
C PRO A 104 14.45 7.13 8.46
N SER A 105 13.77 7.22 7.30
CA SER A 105 14.42 7.43 6.00
C SER A 105 14.66 8.91 5.67
N THR A 106 13.95 9.83 6.35
CA THR A 106 14.21 11.27 6.29
C THR A 106 15.19 11.66 7.39
N LYS A 107 15.69 12.91 7.37
CA LYS A 107 16.57 13.42 8.42
C LYS A 107 16.50 14.92 8.54
N TRP A 108 16.85 15.43 9.70
CA TRP A 108 17.31 16.81 9.85
C TRP A 108 18.83 16.87 9.75
N TYR A 109 19.31 17.62 8.76
CA TYR A 109 20.72 18.06 8.69
C TYR A 109 20.81 19.51 9.14
N ALA A 110 21.48 19.77 10.26
CA ALA A 110 21.65 21.11 10.82
C ALA A 110 22.71 21.91 10.04
N SER A 111 22.38 22.27 8.80
CA SER A 111 23.30 22.94 7.88
C SER A 111 23.83 24.24 8.47
N GLY A 112 25.17 24.36 8.55
CA GLY A 112 25.85 25.53 9.08
C GLY A 112 26.02 25.56 10.61
N SER A 113 25.60 24.52 11.35
CA SER A 113 25.67 24.51 12.82
C SER A 113 27.08 24.47 13.39
N GLY A 114 28.04 23.92 12.64
CA GLY A 114 29.33 23.53 13.20
C GLY A 114 29.21 22.33 14.16
N GLN A 115 30.28 22.03 14.89
CA GLN A 115 30.30 20.96 15.88
C GLN A 115 29.47 21.37 17.12
N PRO A 116 28.46 20.58 17.53
CA PRO A 116 27.75 20.83 18.78
C PRO A 116 28.72 20.75 19.97
N THR A 117 28.69 21.74 20.85
CA THR A 117 29.47 21.79 22.09
C THR A 117 28.61 22.26 23.26
N ALA A 118 29.13 22.22 24.49
CA ALA A 118 28.42 22.77 25.65
C ALA A 118 28.21 24.30 25.54
N ASP A 119 29.17 25.03 24.98
CA ASP A 119 29.11 26.49 24.81
C ASP A 119 28.28 26.91 23.58
N HIS A 120 28.22 26.03 22.57
CA HIS A 120 27.45 26.22 21.34
C HIS A 120 26.63 24.95 21.06
N PRO A 121 25.52 24.73 21.79
CA PRO A 121 24.66 23.59 21.54
C PRO A 121 23.88 23.77 20.24
N VAL A 122 23.43 22.67 19.66
CA VAL A 122 22.43 22.65 18.59
C VAL A 122 21.12 22.17 19.20
N TYR A 123 20.00 22.80 18.88
CA TYR A 123 18.73 22.44 19.51
C TYR A 123 17.54 22.33 18.55
N ALA A 124 16.58 21.53 18.98
CA ALA A 124 15.23 21.50 18.42
C ALA A 124 14.19 21.68 19.53
N ILE A 125 13.13 22.42 19.24
CA ILE A 125 12.02 22.70 20.16
C ILE A 125 10.72 22.19 19.53
N TYR A 126 10.06 21.27 20.23
CA TYR A 126 8.72 20.82 19.90
C TYR A 126 7.70 21.66 20.65
N THR A 127 6.75 22.22 19.91
CA THR A 127 5.53 22.81 20.49
C THR A 127 4.40 21.81 20.36
N LEU A 128 3.82 21.37 21.48
CA LEU A 128 2.66 20.49 21.48
C LEU A 128 1.35 21.30 21.41
N LYS A 129 0.30 20.67 20.85
CA LYS A 129 -1.08 21.22 20.83
C LYS A 129 -1.57 21.61 22.22
N SER A 130 -1.27 20.80 23.23
CA SER A 130 -1.53 21.05 24.65
C SER A 130 -0.42 20.46 25.50
N ALA A 131 -0.25 20.94 26.74
CA ALA A 131 0.72 20.36 27.65
C ALA A 131 0.44 18.86 27.88
N ALA A 132 1.47 18.03 27.75
CA ALA A 132 1.36 16.57 27.90
C ALA A 132 2.57 16.03 28.69
N PRO A 133 2.41 14.96 29.48
CA PRO A 133 3.52 14.33 30.16
C PRO A 133 4.36 13.49 29.19
N VAL A 134 5.69 13.57 29.31
CA VAL A 134 6.64 12.68 28.62
C VAL A 134 7.34 11.82 29.65
N THR A 135 7.41 10.52 29.37
CA THR A 135 8.02 9.51 30.26
C THR A 135 9.27 8.87 29.68
N GLY A 136 9.53 9.13 28.41
CA GLY A 136 10.68 8.63 27.67
C GLY A 136 10.75 9.31 26.31
N TYR A 137 11.82 9.06 25.59
CA TYR A 137 11.98 9.48 24.20
C TYR A 137 12.89 8.50 23.47
N SER A 138 12.90 8.60 22.15
CA SER A 138 13.86 7.91 21.30
C SER A 138 14.59 8.86 20.37
N ILE A 139 15.81 8.49 20.01
CA ILE A 139 16.63 9.17 19.01
C ILE A 139 17.03 8.16 17.95
N THR A 140 16.85 8.52 16.68
CA THR A 140 17.24 7.71 15.52
C THR A 140 18.43 8.33 14.81
N SER A 141 19.48 7.53 14.56
CA SER A 141 20.66 7.99 13.83
C SER A 141 20.33 8.31 12.36
N GLY A 142 21.03 9.27 11.76
CA GLY A 142 20.82 9.63 10.35
C GLY A 142 21.23 8.53 9.36
N ASN A 143 21.24 8.84 8.07
CA ASN A 143 21.65 7.91 7.01
C ASN A 143 23.01 8.23 6.33
N ASP A 144 23.67 9.37 6.60
CA ASP A 144 24.98 9.71 5.97
C ASP A 144 26.22 9.05 6.59
N THR A 145 26.67 9.51 7.76
CA THR A 145 27.89 9.01 8.40
C THR A 145 27.89 9.12 9.94
N PRO A 146 28.49 8.15 10.68
CA PRO A 146 28.50 8.12 12.15
C PRO A 146 29.07 9.35 12.88
N PRO A 147 30.13 10.04 12.40
CA PRO A 147 30.68 11.20 13.11
C PRO A 147 29.70 12.35 13.36
N ARG A 148 28.58 12.42 12.63
CA ARG A 148 27.58 13.49 12.77
C ARG A 148 26.49 13.18 13.79
N ASP A 149 26.39 11.93 14.25
CA ASP A 149 25.31 11.47 15.12
C ASP A 149 25.46 12.04 16.55
N PRO A 150 24.37 12.26 17.30
CA PRO A 150 24.43 12.85 18.65
C PRO A 150 25.15 11.90 19.64
N ARG A 151 25.97 12.48 20.52
CA ARG A 151 26.74 11.75 21.54
C ARG A 151 26.44 12.20 22.97
N ALA A 152 26.03 13.45 23.15
CA ALA A 152 25.58 14.00 24.42
C ALA A 152 24.50 15.06 24.22
N TRP A 153 23.48 15.05 25.06
CA TRP A 153 22.38 15.99 25.01
C TRP A 153 21.63 16.08 26.34
N THR A 154 20.75 17.08 26.44
CA THR A 154 19.78 17.23 27.52
C THR A 154 18.38 17.39 26.93
N VAL A 155 17.40 16.69 27.50
CA VAL A 155 15.98 16.91 27.20
C VAL A 155 15.37 17.79 28.27
N LEU A 156 14.67 18.86 27.86
CA LEU A 156 14.08 19.85 28.75
C LEU A 156 12.59 20.04 28.47
N GLY A 157 11.85 20.47 29.50
CA GLY A 157 10.42 20.79 29.41
C GLY A 157 10.08 22.18 29.94
N SER A 158 9.15 22.88 29.28
CA SER A 158 8.59 24.16 29.75
C SER A 158 7.10 24.32 29.39
N ASN A 159 6.41 25.17 30.15
CA ASN A 159 5.07 25.67 29.81
C ASN A 159 5.06 27.18 29.52
N SER A 160 6.22 27.84 29.58
CA SER A 160 6.32 29.27 29.28
C SER A 160 6.24 29.49 27.78
N ALA A 161 5.38 30.41 27.32
CA ALA A 161 5.27 30.74 25.91
C ALA A 161 6.57 31.34 25.34
N SER A 162 7.36 32.04 26.16
CA SER A 162 8.66 32.59 25.76
C SER A 162 9.68 31.50 25.41
N ALA A 163 9.60 30.34 26.06
CA ALA A 163 10.46 29.19 25.78
C ALA A 163 10.25 28.61 24.38
N ALA A 164 9.12 28.88 23.71
CA ALA A 164 8.86 28.44 22.34
C ALA A 164 9.83 29.03 21.31
N THR A 165 10.42 30.19 21.63
CA THR A 165 11.29 30.97 20.74
C THR A 165 12.63 31.33 21.38
N ASP A 166 12.85 30.97 22.64
CA ASP A 166 14.08 31.22 23.39
C ASP A 166 14.57 29.91 24.02
N ALA A 167 15.63 29.37 23.43
CA ALA A 167 16.22 28.12 23.88
C ALA A 167 16.87 28.23 25.26
N ASP A 168 17.24 29.42 25.72
CA ASP A 168 17.91 29.65 27.00
C ASP A 168 16.98 30.27 28.05
N ASP A 169 15.67 30.24 27.79
CA ASP A 169 14.66 30.71 28.74
C ASP A 169 14.82 30.00 30.11
N PRO A 170 14.85 30.73 31.23
CA PRO A 170 15.10 30.14 32.55
C PRO A 170 13.96 29.23 33.04
N SER A 171 12.83 29.18 32.34
CA SER A 171 11.72 28.26 32.65
C SER A 171 11.98 26.82 32.22
N TRP A 172 13.00 26.56 31.41
CA TRP A 172 13.38 25.21 31.00
C TRP A 172 13.78 24.37 32.21
N LYS A 173 13.16 23.19 32.34
CA LYS A 173 13.50 22.20 33.36
C LYS A 173 14.13 20.99 32.70
N ALA A 174 15.35 20.64 33.12
CA ALA A 174 15.99 19.40 32.70
C ALA A 174 15.14 18.20 33.14
N LEU A 175 14.84 17.34 32.17
CA LEU A 175 14.05 16.12 32.36
C LEU A 175 14.95 14.89 32.29
N ASP A 176 15.95 14.94 31.41
CA ASP A 176 16.94 13.90 31.22
C ASP A 176 18.26 14.44 30.64
N THR A 177 19.37 13.78 30.92
CA THR A 177 20.71 14.14 30.42
C THR A 177 21.48 12.87 30.07
N GLU A 178 21.94 12.82 28.83
CA GLU A 178 22.65 11.68 28.28
C GLU A 178 24.05 12.06 27.78
N SER A 179 24.98 11.13 27.92
CA SER A 179 26.38 11.31 27.49
C SER A 179 26.99 9.98 27.07
N ALA A 180 28.01 10.05 26.21
CA ALA A 180 28.71 8.87 25.70
C ALA A 180 27.80 7.86 24.98
N GLN A 181 26.78 8.40 24.32
CA GLN A 181 25.85 7.62 23.51
C GLN A 181 26.47 7.29 22.14
N SER A 182 26.12 6.13 21.60
CA SER A 182 26.60 5.66 20.30
C SER A 182 25.51 4.88 19.57
N PHE A 183 25.67 4.79 18.25
CA PHE A 183 24.81 4.03 17.36
C PHE A 183 25.71 3.05 16.60
N ALA A 184 25.41 1.76 16.75
CA ALA A 184 26.09 0.66 16.08
C ALA A 184 25.77 0.59 14.58
N ALA A 185 24.60 1.09 14.15
CA ALA A 185 24.22 1.19 12.74
C ALA A 185 23.50 2.50 12.38
N ARG A 186 23.26 2.68 11.08
CA ARG A 186 22.52 3.82 10.53
C ARG A 186 21.02 3.55 10.57
N GLY A 187 20.23 4.57 10.88
CA GLY A 187 18.81 4.39 11.19
C GLY A 187 18.53 3.69 12.51
N GLN A 188 19.56 3.38 13.32
CA GLN A 188 19.38 2.76 14.62
C GLN A 188 18.67 3.72 15.57
N THR A 189 17.66 3.20 16.28
CA THR A 189 16.93 3.94 17.31
C THR A 189 17.37 3.50 18.70
N ASN A 190 17.72 4.46 19.57
CA ASN A 190 17.98 4.21 20.99
C ASN A 190 16.89 4.84 21.86
N PHE A 191 16.62 4.25 23.03
CA PHE A 191 15.50 4.59 23.91
C PHE A 191 15.96 5.05 25.28
N TYR A 192 15.36 6.13 25.76
CA TYR A 192 15.79 6.82 26.97
C TYR A 192 14.57 7.10 27.88
N PRO A 193 14.57 6.63 29.14
CA PRO A 193 13.54 7.00 30.10
C PRO A 193 13.75 8.43 30.60
N VAL A 194 12.67 9.14 30.89
CA VAL A 194 12.74 10.45 31.56
C VAL A 194 12.62 10.28 33.07
N GLY A 195 13.61 10.78 33.82
CA GLY A 195 13.68 10.61 35.28
C GLY A 195 12.67 11.43 36.08
N SER A 196 12.26 12.59 35.57
CA SER A 196 11.28 13.49 36.22
C SER A 196 10.09 13.77 35.28
N THR A 197 8.95 13.14 35.56
CA THR A 197 7.77 13.27 34.71
C THR A 197 6.95 14.50 35.11
N GLY A 198 6.86 15.48 34.20
CA GLY A 198 6.00 16.66 34.29
C GLY A 198 5.24 16.87 32.97
N SER A 199 4.12 17.59 33.00
CA SER A 199 3.36 17.94 31.79
C SER A 199 3.84 19.27 31.23
N TYR A 200 4.39 19.25 30.03
CA TYR A 200 4.95 20.42 29.36
C TYR A 200 4.33 20.60 27.98
N ARG A 201 4.16 21.86 27.56
CA ARG A 201 3.74 22.20 26.20
C ARG A 201 4.94 22.30 25.26
N TYR A 202 6.10 22.66 25.79
CA TYR A 202 7.33 22.81 25.04
C TYR A 202 8.35 21.78 25.50
N TYR A 203 8.96 21.08 24.57
CA TYR A 203 10.05 20.14 24.82
C TYR A 203 11.26 20.55 23.98
N GLN A 204 12.44 20.55 24.58
CA GLN A 204 13.69 20.88 23.89
C GLN A 204 14.65 19.70 23.94
N LEU A 205 15.21 19.35 22.77
CA LEU A 205 16.39 18.52 22.65
C LEU A 205 17.59 19.46 22.48
N ARG A 206 18.49 19.48 23.46
CA ARG A 206 19.70 20.32 23.45
C ARG A 206 20.94 19.44 23.30
N VAL A 207 21.51 19.38 22.10
CA VAL A 207 22.67 18.54 21.78
C VAL A 207 23.96 19.30 22.04
N THR A 208 24.83 18.71 22.87
CA THR A 208 26.09 19.33 23.33
C THR A 208 27.33 18.59 22.86
N ALA A 209 27.18 17.47 22.16
CA ALA A 209 28.26 16.79 21.43
C ALA A 209 27.69 15.89 20.33
N ASN A 210 28.37 15.82 19.19
CA ASN A 210 28.24 14.76 18.19
C ASN A 210 29.34 13.69 18.39
N CYS A 211 29.30 12.60 17.61
CA CYS A 211 30.28 11.53 17.76
C CYS A 211 31.69 11.95 17.31
N ALA A 212 31.79 12.74 16.25
CA ALA A 212 33.03 13.30 15.71
C ALA A 212 34.18 12.26 15.66
N GLN A 213 35.30 12.54 16.34
CA GLN A 213 36.49 11.67 16.36
C GLN A 213 36.26 10.34 17.11
N GLU A 214 35.20 10.23 17.89
CA GLU A 214 34.89 9.05 18.69
C GLU A 214 34.21 7.94 17.85
N CYS A 215 33.78 8.26 16.63
CA CYS A 215 33.23 7.30 15.67
C CYS A 215 34.12 7.20 14.42
N ALA A 216 34.11 6.03 13.77
CA ALA A 216 34.78 5.85 12.49
C ALA A 216 34.14 6.73 11.39
N GLY A 217 34.96 7.51 10.69
CA GLY A 217 34.51 8.31 9.54
C GLY A 217 35.51 9.39 9.13
N SER A 218 35.07 10.30 8.26
CA SER A 218 35.92 11.37 7.71
C SER A 218 36.01 12.58 8.65
N SER A 219 37.19 13.20 8.73
CA SER A 219 37.37 14.44 9.48
C SER A 219 36.57 15.63 8.96
N ALA A 220 36.13 15.57 7.69
CA ALA A 220 35.23 16.55 7.11
C ALA A 220 33.83 16.55 7.72
N ASP A 221 33.48 15.52 8.51
CA ASP A 221 32.17 15.35 9.12
C ASP A 221 32.15 15.61 10.64
N TYR A 222 33.32 15.83 11.26
CA TYR A 222 33.43 16.09 12.70
C TYR A 222 32.72 17.37 13.14
N THR A 223 32.56 18.33 12.22
CA THR A 223 31.91 19.63 12.47
C THR A 223 30.49 19.70 11.93
N LYS A 224 29.85 18.56 11.67
CA LYS A 224 28.49 18.48 11.13
C LYS A 224 27.60 17.71 12.10
N PHE A 225 26.31 18.01 12.06
CA PHE A 225 25.31 17.36 12.91
C PHE A 225 24.10 16.90 12.09
N GLN A 226 23.58 15.72 12.44
CA GLN A 226 22.36 15.18 11.85
C GLN A 226 21.62 14.29 12.84
N ILE A 227 20.34 14.07 12.58
CA ILE A 227 19.47 13.14 13.32
C ILE A 227 18.31 12.78 12.39
N ALA A 228 17.89 11.51 12.38
CA ALA A 228 16.73 11.09 11.57
C ALA A 228 15.43 11.54 12.25
N ASP A 229 15.20 11.06 13.47
CA ASP A 229 13.97 11.33 14.23
C ASP A 229 14.27 11.56 15.73
N TRP A 230 13.44 12.38 16.36
CA TRP A 230 13.32 12.48 17.82
C TRP A 230 11.86 12.29 18.23
N THR A 231 11.55 11.10 18.77
CA THR A 231 10.16 10.72 19.10
C THR A 231 9.90 10.89 20.59
N LEU A 232 8.94 11.74 20.95
CA LEU A 232 8.46 11.85 22.33
C LEU A 232 7.55 10.68 22.71
N ARG A 233 7.69 10.17 23.93
CA ARG A 233 6.88 9.05 24.45
C ARG A 233 6.20 9.41 25.75
N SER A 234 4.96 8.96 25.90
CA SER A 234 4.17 9.20 27.11
C SER A 234 3.48 7.93 27.55
N SER A 235 3.48 7.68 28.86
CA SER A 235 2.52 6.77 29.46
C SER A 235 1.17 7.49 29.55
N ALA A 236 0.14 6.99 28.87
CA ALA A 236 -1.15 7.66 28.78
C ALA A 236 -1.81 7.86 30.17
N GLY A 237 -1.86 9.10 30.67
CA GLY A 237 -2.63 9.47 31.88
C GLY A 237 -2.18 8.82 33.19
N THR A 238 -2.97 8.95 34.26
CA THR A 238 -2.71 8.35 35.60
C THR A 238 -3.44 7.01 35.81
N ALA A 239 -4.25 6.58 34.86
CA ALA A 239 -5.06 5.37 34.95
C ALA A 239 -4.36 4.18 34.28
N PRO A 240 -4.71 2.93 34.65
CA PRO A 240 -4.30 1.75 33.90
C PRO A 240 -4.72 1.83 32.43
N SER A 241 -3.85 1.34 31.55
CA SER A 241 -4.05 1.26 30.10
C SER A 241 -3.33 0.05 29.54
N ALA A 242 -3.73 -0.41 28.35
CA ALA A 242 -3.05 -1.51 27.69
C ALA A 242 -1.54 -1.23 27.54
N LEU A 243 -0.74 -2.29 27.63
CA LEU A 243 0.71 -2.29 27.46
C LEU A 243 1.06 -1.69 26.09
N GLY A 244 2.10 -0.86 26.05
CA GLY A 244 2.59 -0.29 24.81
C GLY A 244 3.22 -1.37 23.95
N ALA A 245 2.96 -1.37 22.65
CA ALA A 245 3.55 -2.29 21.69
C ALA A 245 3.86 -1.55 20.39
N SER A 246 5.11 -1.58 19.93
CA SER A 246 5.59 -0.91 18.71
C SER A 246 6.73 -1.68 18.08
N VAL A 247 6.83 -1.67 16.75
CA VAL A 247 8.00 -2.22 16.05
C VAL A 247 9.12 -1.21 16.09
N GLU A 248 10.29 -1.69 16.48
CA GLU A 248 11.46 -0.86 16.68
C GLU A 248 12.72 -1.62 16.26
N ASP A 249 13.77 -0.87 15.95
CA ASP A 249 15.09 -1.45 15.70
C ASP A 249 15.62 -2.11 16.99
N ALA A 250 15.90 -3.40 16.89
CA ALA A 250 16.34 -4.26 17.98
C ALA A 250 17.81 -4.70 17.83
N GLU A 251 18.61 -4.07 16.97
CA GLU A 251 20.04 -4.37 16.84
C GLU A 251 20.79 -4.17 18.17
N SER A 252 20.40 -3.16 18.96
CA SER A 252 20.97 -2.89 20.29
C SER A 252 20.83 -4.06 21.27
N VAL A 253 19.88 -4.95 21.04
CA VAL A 253 19.61 -6.16 21.84
C VAL A 253 19.85 -7.45 21.07
N GLY A 254 20.41 -7.35 19.86
CA GLY A 254 20.65 -8.44 18.92
C GLY A 254 19.36 -9.12 18.49
N ALA A 255 18.58 -8.50 17.61
CA ALA A 255 17.30 -8.99 17.10
C ALA A 255 17.31 -10.51 16.79
N ALA A 256 16.19 -11.20 17.03
CA ALA A 256 16.14 -12.65 16.80
C ALA A 256 16.11 -12.96 15.29
N ALA A 257 15.54 -12.06 14.50
CA ALA A 257 15.64 -12.01 13.05
C ALA A 257 15.92 -10.56 12.61
N GLY A 258 16.66 -10.41 11.51
CA GLY A 258 16.96 -9.13 10.87
C GLY A 258 17.36 -8.00 11.83
N LYS A 259 16.63 -6.89 11.78
CA LYS A 259 16.86 -5.68 12.59
C LYS A 259 15.64 -5.25 13.38
N GLY A 260 14.43 -5.61 12.95
CA GLY A 260 13.19 -5.15 13.56
C GLY A 260 12.66 -6.13 14.60
N ALA A 261 12.08 -5.63 15.70
CA ALA A 261 11.30 -6.47 16.60
C ALA A 261 10.19 -5.67 17.28
N LEU A 262 9.18 -6.36 17.79
CA LEU A 262 8.12 -5.75 18.58
C LEU A 262 8.64 -5.45 19.99
N ARG A 263 8.83 -4.18 20.33
CA ARG A 263 9.04 -3.76 21.71
C ARG A 263 7.69 -3.68 22.42
N TYR A 264 7.62 -4.29 23.61
CA TYR A 264 6.56 -4.00 24.57
C TYR A 264 7.09 -3.16 25.73
N ALA A 265 6.31 -2.19 26.18
CA ALA A 265 6.72 -1.32 27.27
C ALA A 265 5.56 -0.69 28.05
N GLY A 266 5.78 -0.52 29.35
CA GLY A 266 4.82 0.12 30.24
C GLY A 266 5.38 0.33 31.64
N ARG A 267 4.48 0.61 32.57
CA ARG A 267 4.77 0.78 33.99
C ARG A 267 3.66 0.17 34.82
N VAL A 268 4.04 -0.65 35.79
CA VAL A 268 3.19 -1.05 36.91
C VAL A 268 3.07 0.13 37.87
N LEU A 269 1.85 0.58 38.15
CA LEU A 269 1.60 1.81 38.89
C LEU A 269 1.80 1.62 40.40
N HIS A 270 1.36 0.49 40.95
CA HIS A 270 1.51 0.13 42.36
C HIS A 270 1.97 -1.32 42.51
N SER A 271 2.50 -1.68 43.67
CA SER A 271 2.83 -3.08 43.91
C SER A 271 1.55 -3.88 44.16
N GLY A 272 1.32 -4.95 43.42
CA GLY A 272 0.06 -5.69 43.42
C GLY A 272 -0.14 -6.51 42.14
N ALA A 273 -1.36 -6.98 41.91
CA ALA A 273 -1.66 -7.69 40.68
C ALA A 273 -1.73 -6.71 39.50
N ALA A 274 -0.96 -6.98 38.45
CA ALA A 274 -0.93 -6.17 37.23
C ALA A 274 -1.19 -7.04 36.00
N SER A 275 -2.04 -6.57 35.08
CA SER A 275 -2.34 -7.30 33.85
C SER A 275 -2.72 -6.38 32.69
N SER A 276 -2.42 -6.81 31.47
CA SER A 276 -2.83 -6.17 30.23
C SER A 276 -2.95 -7.21 29.11
N SER A 277 -3.81 -6.95 28.13
CA SER A 277 -3.85 -7.69 26.87
C SER A 277 -3.85 -6.69 25.71
N VAL A 278 -3.04 -6.96 24.68
CA VAL A 278 -2.88 -6.11 23.50
C VAL A 278 -3.07 -6.99 22.27
N VAL A 279 -3.90 -6.57 21.33
CA VAL A 279 -4.01 -7.27 20.04
C VAL A 279 -2.85 -6.83 19.15
N LEU A 280 -1.99 -7.77 18.80
CA LEU A 280 -0.86 -7.54 17.89
C LEU A 280 -1.26 -7.71 16.44
N ARG A 281 -2.19 -8.63 16.16
CA ARG A 281 -2.74 -8.85 14.82
C ARG A 281 -4.19 -9.26 14.94
N SER A 282 -5.05 -8.69 14.11
CA SER A 282 -6.49 -9.01 14.04
C SER A 282 -6.90 -9.30 12.60
N GLY A 283 -8.06 -9.94 12.43
CA GLY A 283 -8.55 -10.33 11.10
C GLY A 283 -7.67 -11.38 10.44
N LEU A 284 -6.97 -12.17 11.25
CA LEU A 284 -6.33 -13.38 10.77
C LEU A 284 -7.39 -14.40 10.42
N ASP A 285 -6.98 -15.36 9.62
CA ASP A 285 -7.87 -16.38 9.10
C ASP A 285 -7.21 -17.77 9.21
N VAL A 286 -6.08 -17.89 9.89
CA VAL A 286 -5.14 -19.01 9.78
C VAL A 286 -5.75 -20.34 10.21
N PRO A 287 -6.01 -21.29 9.30
CA PRO A 287 -6.59 -22.59 9.66
C PRO A 287 -5.54 -23.46 10.35
N LEU A 288 -5.98 -24.17 11.37
CA LEU A 288 -5.13 -25.03 12.17
C LEU A 288 -5.27 -26.48 11.68
N GLY A 289 -4.14 -27.08 11.31
CA GLY A 289 -3.99 -28.48 10.92
C GLY A 289 -3.35 -29.33 12.01
N ALA A 290 -3.09 -30.60 11.69
CA ALA A 290 -2.51 -31.56 12.65
C ALA A 290 -1.08 -31.23 13.07
N ASP A 291 -0.35 -30.43 12.28
CA ASP A 291 1.05 -30.04 12.52
C ASP A 291 1.21 -28.54 12.82
N SER A 292 0.11 -27.83 13.10
CA SER A 292 0.15 -26.39 13.38
C SER A 292 0.80 -26.11 14.72
N THR A 293 1.69 -25.12 14.75
CA THR A 293 2.36 -24.64 15.97
C THR A 293 2.25 -23.12 16.09
N LEU A 294 2.30 -22.59 17.31
CA LEU A 294 2.65 -21.20 17.58
C LEU A 294 4.10 -21.19 18.06
N SER A 295 4.95 -20.37 17.44
CA SER A 295 6.34 -20.16 17.87
C SER A 295 6.66 -18.68 17.91
N TYR A 296 7.45 -18.23 18.88
CA TYR A 296 7.93 -16.84 18.94
C TYR A 296 9.19 -16.72 19.79
N ALA A 297 10.00 -15.72 19.49
CA ALA A 297 11.12 -15.29 20.33
C ALA A 297 10.65 -14.17 21.27
N ILE A 298 11.06 -14.22 22.54
CA ILE A 298 10.79 -13.18 23.53
C ILE A 298 12.01 -12.88 24.39
N ARG A 299 12.30 -11.59 24.60
CA ARG A 299 13.40 -11.09 25.43
C ARG A 299 12.89 -10.06 26.44
N PRO A 300 12.57 -10.47 27.67
CA PRO A 300 12.29 -9.55 28.76
C PRO A 300 13.53 -8.72 29.11
N ALA A 301 13.39 -7.43 29.39
CA ALA A 301 14.52 -6.61 29.82
C ALA A 301 15.02 -7.00 31.21
N ASP A 302 14.11 -7.33 32.12
CA ASP A 302 14.36 -7.72 33.50
C ASP A 302 13.31 -8.73 34.02
N ALA A 303 13.43 -9.10 35.29
CA ALA A 303 12.53 -10.07 35.92
C ALA A 303 11.07 -9.57 36.03
N ALA A 304 10.84 -8.27 36.23
CA ALA A 304 9.49 -7.70 36.29
C ALA A 304 8.81 -7.73 34.92
N SER A 305 9.62 -7.70 33.86
CA SER A 305 9.17 -7.74 32.46
C SER A 305 8.91 -9.15 31.94
N ALA A 306 9.36 -10.19 32.65
CA ALA A 306 9.27 -11.57 32.18
C ALA A 306 7.84 -12.10 32.10
N TYR A 307 6.88 -11.47 32.77
CA TYR A 307 5.47 -11.88 32.85
C TYR A 307 4.65 -11.58 31.58
N ALA A 308 5.29 -11.57 30.41
CA ALA A 308 4.68 -11.36 29.10
C ALA A 308 4.67 -12.66 28.28
N ALA A 309 3.60 -12.91 27.53
CA ALA A 309 3.50 -14.05 26.61
C ALA A 309 2.55 -13.75 25.44
N LEU A 310 2.74 -14.46 24.32
CA LEU A 310 1.76 -14.42 23.24
C LEU A 310 0.61 -15.41 23.50
N ASP A 311 -0.57 -15.01 23.07
CA ASP A 311 -1.77 -15.83 23.04
C ASP A 311 -2.46 -15.67 21.68
N VAL A 312 -3.44 -16.53 21.39
CA VAL A 312 -4.24 -16.42 20.17
C VAL A 312 -5.73 -16.50 20.48
N VAL A 313 -6.52 -15.71 19.74
CA VAL A 313 -7.96 -15.93 19.62
C VAL A 313 -8.20 -16.88 18.46
N TYR A 314 -8.89 -17.99 18.73
CA TYR A 314 -9.30 -18.94 17.73
C TYR A 314 -10.82 -19.06 17.65
N THR A 315 -11.32 -19.40 16.47
CA THR A 315 -12.73 -19.57 16.14
C THR A 315 -13.02 -20.99 15.66
N ASP A 316 -14.30 -21.35 15.60
CA ASP A 316 -14.76 -22.52 14.86
C ASP A 316 -14.49 -22.35 13.35
N ALA A 317 -14.61 -23.43 12.57
CA ALA A 317 -14.31 -23.41 11.14
C ALA A 317 -15.13 -22.39 10.33
N ASP A 318 -16.29 -21.97 10.84
CA ASP A 318 -17.17 -20.95 10.23
C ASP A 318 -16.84 -19.51 10.69
N GLY A 319 -15.73 -19.32 11.40
CA GLY A 319 -15.30 -18.01 11.93
C GLY A 319 -16.06 -17.55 13.17
N ARG A 320 -16.89 -18.40 13.79
CA ARG A 320 -17.71 -18.04 14.96
C ARG A 320 -17.10 -18.55 16.28
N HIS A 321 -17.67 -18.09 17.40
CA HIS A 321 -17.32 -18.52 18.76
C HIS A 321 -15.84 -18.34 19.13
N ALA A 322 -15.35 -17.11 19.02
CA ALA A 322 -14.01 -16.71 19.46
C ALA A 322 -13.70 -17.17 20.90
N LYS A 323 -12.54 -17.80 21.07
CA LYS A 323 -12.00 -18.30 22.35
C LYS A 323 -10.49 -18.04 22.41
N ARG A 324 -9.95 -17.88 23.62
CA ARG A 324 -8.51 -17.72 23.85
C ARG A 324 -7.83 -19.08 24.02
N LEU A 325 -6.65 -19.26 23.43
CA LEU A 325 -5.83 -20.46 23.61
C LEU A 325 -5.43 -20.66 25.08
N SER A 326 -5.06 -19.58 25.78
CA SER A 326 -4.75 -19.55 27.22
C SER A 326 -5.88 -20.06 28.15
N ALA A 327 -7.12 -20.11 27.67
CA ALA A 327 -8.26 -20.65 28.43
C ALA A 327 -8.28 -22.19 28.48
N LEU A 328 -7.50 -22.88 27.63
CA LEU A 328 -7.45 -24.33 27.57
C LEU A 328 -6.54 -24.91 28.67
N ARG A 329 -7.13 -25.59 29.65
CA ARG A 329 -6.41 -26.12 30.83
C ARG A 329 -5.41 -27.24 30.52
N GLY A 330 -5.47 -27.85 29.33
CA GLY A 330 -4.67 -29.02 28.93
C GLY A 330 -3.50 -28.75 27.98
N VAL A 331 -3.45 -27.58 27.34
CA VAL A 331 -2.37 -27.25 26.39
C VAL A 331 -1.16 -26.68 27.15
N ARG A 332 0.04 -26.97 26.68
CA ARG A 332 1.32 -26.57 27.27
C ARG A 332 2.27 -26.08 26.18
N ASP A 333 3.24 -25.27 26.56
CA ASP A 333 4.39 -25.01 25.68
C ASP A 333 5.32 -26.23 25.61
N SER A 334 6.32 -26.16 24.73
CA SER A 334 7.34 -27.20 24.55
C SER A 334 8.19 -27.47 25.80
N GLY A 335 8.22 -26.54 26.75
CA GLY A 335 8.83 -26.70 28.06
C GLY A 335 7.91 -27.35 29.12
N GLY A 336 6.65 -27.61 28.78
CA GLY A 336 5.65 -28.19 29.68
C GLY A 336 4.90 -27.17 30.56
N HIS A 337 5.03 -25.88 30.31
CA HIS A 337 4.38 -24.83 31.11
C HIS A 337 2.96 -24.53 30.61
N PRO A 338 2.01 -24.21 31.52
CA PRO A 338 0.69 -23.70 31.13
C PRO A 338 0.79 -22.41 30.29
N LEU A 339 -0.08 -22.27 29.29
CA LEU A 339 -0.11 -21.14 28.35
C LEU A 339 -0.67 -19.83 28.96
N ARG A 340 -0.18 -19.44 30.13
CA ARG A 340 -0.54 -18.20 30.80
C ARG A 340 0.73 -17.40 30.99
N ALA A 341 0.64 -16.08 30.77
CA ALA A 341 1.79 -15.19 30.85
C ALA A 341 2.57 -15.33 32.17
N ALA A 342 1.89 -15.50 33.31
CA ALA A 342 2.55 -15.73 34.60
C ALA A 342 3.37 -17.03 34.67
N ALA A 343 2.89 -18.11 34.07
CA ALA A 343 3.55 -19.41 34.13
C ALA A 343 4.69 -19.53 33.11
N GLN A 344 4.49 -19.01 31.90
CA GLN A 344 5.53 -18.96 30.87
C GLN A 344 6.62 -17.96 31.24
N GLY A 345 6.23 -16.80 31.77
CA GLY A 345 7.16 -15.75 32.16
C GLY A 345 8.15 -16.16 33.24
N ALA A 346 7.70 -16.95 34.22
CA ALA A 346 8.57 -17.48 35.27
C ALA A 346 9.67 -18.43 34.74
N ALA A 347 9.52 -18.96 33.52
CA ALA A 347 10.50 -19.82 32.87
C ALA A 347 11.46 -19.06 31.94
N LEU A 348 11.21 -17.77 31.67
CA LEU A 348 12.07 -16.95 30.80
C LEU A 348 13.33 -16.49 31.53
N THR A 349 14.43 -16.40 30.79
CA THR A 349 15.67 -15.77 31.26
C THR A 349 15.69 -14.31 30.80
N PRO A 350 15.66 -13.32 31.72
CA PRO A 350 15.74 -11.91 31.35
C PRO A 350 17.07 -11.53 30.70
N GLY A 351 17.05 -10.55 29.80
CA GLY A 351 18.22 -10.04 29.09
C GLY A 351 18.69 -10.89 27.90
N THR A 352 18.06 -12.04 27.64
CA THR A 352 18.37 -12.94 26.52
C THR A 352 17.11 -13.29 25.73
N TRP A 353 17.27 -13.64 24.45
CA TRP A 353 16.17 -14.18 23.65
C TRP A 353 15.84 -15.60 24.10
N ASN A 354 14.55 -15.85 24.33
CA ASN A 354 13.99 -17.15 24.66
C ASN A 354 13.03 -17.55 23.53
N THR A 355 13.10 -18.80 23.07
CA THR A 355 12.14 -19.33 22.09
C THR A 355 11.02 -20.06 22.81
N VAL A 356 9.77 -19.66 22.57
CA VAL A 356 8.57 -20.34 23.06
C VAL A 356 7.89 -21.02 21.87
N SER A 357 7.54 -22.29 22.03
CA SER A 357 6.77 -23.05 21.03
C SER A 357 5.59 -23.76 21.67
N VAL A 358 4.45 -23.78 20.99
CA VAL A 358 3.19 -24.35 21.45
C VAL A 358 2.60 -25.22 20.35
N ASP A 359 2.26 -26.46 20.70
CA ASP A 359 1.53 -27.36 19.80
C ASP A 359 0.04 -26.96 19.71
N LEU A 360 -0.41 -26.66 18.49
CA LEU A 360 -1.80 -26.30 18.21
C LEU A 360 -2.58 -27.46 17.56
N SER A 361 -2.00 -28.65 17.42
CA SER A 361 -2.68 -29.84 16.90
C SER A 361 -4.02 -30.17 17.60
N PRO A 362 -4.24 -29.91 18.90
CA PRO A 362 -5.55 -30.13 19.53
C PRO A 362 -6.67 -29.21 19.01
N LEU A 363 -6.30 -28.16 18.27
CA LEU A 363 -7.20 -27.21 17.63
C LEU A 363 -7.36 -27.48 16.13
N ALA A 364 -6.94 -28.64 15.62
CA ALA A 364 -7.14 -28.99 14.22
C ALA A 364 -8.60 -28.79 13.76
N GLY A 365 -8.79 -28.13 12.62
CA GLY A 365 -10.10 -27.72 12.09
C GLY A 365 -10.69 -26.44 12.72
N LYS A 366 -9.93 -25.75 13.57
CA LYS A 366 -10.21 -24.37 14.04
C LYS A 366 -9.38 -23.37 13.24
N ARG A 367 -9.57 -22.08 13.52
CA ARG A 367 -8.89 -20.99 12.82
C ARG A 367 -8.41 -19.95 13.82
N VAL A 368 -7.25 -19.34 13.60
CA VAL A 368 -6.75 -18.22 14.41
C VAL A 368 -7.20 -16.91 13.77
N ASP A 369 -7.89 -16.09 14.56
CA ASP A 369 -8.45 -14.79 14.19
C ASP A 369 -7.60 -13.62 14.71
N GLU A 370 -6.96 -13.79 15.87
CA GLU A 370 -6.11 -12.76 16.47
C GLU A 370 -4.87 -13.35 17.13
N VAL A 371 -3.78 -12.57 17.14
CA VAL A 371 -2.59 -12.78 17.99
C VAL A 371 -2.55 -11.66 19.02
N LEU A 372 -2.37 -12.01 20.29
CA LEU A 372 -2.34 -11.08 21.40
C LEU A 372 -1.02 -11.17 22.16
N LEU A 373 -0.61 -10.06 22.76
CA LEU A 373 0.40 -10.00 23.80
C LEU A 373 -0.29 -9.79 25.15
N ASP A 374 -0.16 -10.76 26.04
CA ASP A 374 -0.59 -10.63 27.43
C ASP A 374 0.59 -10.28 28.33
N TYR A 375 0.32 -9.44 29.31
CA TYR A 375 1.12 -9.31 30.52
C TYR A 375 0.25 -9.69 31.72
N ALA A 376 0.76 -10.53 32.63
CA ALA A 376 0.06 -10.85 33.87
C ALA A 376 1.03 -11.27 34.98
N ASP A 377 1.20 -10.41 35.98
CA ASP A 377 1.94 -10.70 37.21
C ASP A 377 1.00 -10.53 38.42
N PRO A 378 0.70 -11.60 39.18
CA PRO A 378 -0.18 -11.52 40.36
C PRO A 378 0.43 -10.75 41.54
N SER A 379 1.73 -10.45 41.50
CA SER A 379 2.50 -9.84 42.58
C SER A 379 3.57 -8.87 42.07
N ALA A 380 3.21 -8.05 41.08
CA ALA A 380 4.08 -7.10 40.43
C ALA A 380 4.61 -6.04 41.41
N ALA A 381 5.87 -5.64 41.22
CA ALA A 381 6.41 -4.46 41.88
C ALA A 381 6.09 -3.21 41.07
N ALA A 382 5.80 -2.08 41.74
CA ALA A 382 5.69 -0.79 41.06
C ALA A 382 7.00 -0.45 40.34
N GLY A 383 6.94 -0.18 39.03
CA GLY A 383 8.14 -0.02 38.23
C GLY A 383 7.91 -0.16 36.72
N PRO A 384 8.94 0.14 35.91
CA PRO A 384 8.88 -0.09 34.47
C PRO A 384 8.81 -1.58 34.15
N VAL A 385 8.17 -1.90 33.03
CA VAL A 385 8.22 -3.23 32.41
C VAL A 385 8.49 -3.04 30.92
N SER A 386 9.42 -3.80 30.35
CA SER A 386 9.71 -3.74 28.93
C SER A 386 10.42 -4.98 28.40
N GLY A 387 10.30 -5.20 27.10
CA GLY A 387 11.02 -6.27 26.43
C GLY A 387 10.67 -6.32 24.97
N TRP A 388 11.06 -7.43 24.34
CA TRP A 388 10.96 -7.59 22.90
C TRP A 388 10.29 -8.92 22.56
N VAL A 389 9.54 -8.94 21.46
CA VAL A 389 8.97 -10.13 20.83
C VAL A 389 9.35 -10.09 19.35
N ASP A 390 9.72 -11.23 18.81
CA ASP A 390 10.19 -11.35 17.42
C ASP A 390 9.89 -12.76 16.89
N SER A 391 10.05 -12.97 15.58
CA SER A 391 9.97 -14.27 14.92
C SER A 391 8.69 -15.05 15.27
N VAL A 392 7.55 -14.35 15.27
CA VAL A 392 6.25 -14.96 15.57
C VAL A 392 5.82 -15.78 14.36
N THR A 393 5.46 -17.04 14.58
CA THR A 393 5.03 -17.97 13.54
C THR A 393 3.81 -18.75 14.02
N LEU A 394 2.80 -18.83 13.18
CA LEU A 394 1.64 -19.70 13.29
C LEU A 394 1.65 -20.66 12.10
N GLY A 395 1.69 -21.97 12.34
CA GLY A 395 1.68 -22.99 11.31
C GLY A 395 3.04 -23.21 10.63
N ARG A 396 3.01 -23.71 9.38
CA ARG A 396 4.22 -23.99 8.56
C ARG A 396 4.12 -23.45 7.14
N PRO A 397 5.21 -22.90 6.57
CA PRO A 397 5.22 -22.40 5.20
C PRO A 397 5.11 -23.55 4.19
N ALA A 398 4.66 -23.26 2.98
CA ALA A 398 4.58 -24.22 1.88
C ALA A 398 5.96 -24.69 1.40
N VAL A 399 6.93 -23.78 1.38
CA VAL A 399 8.35 -24.04 1.08
C VAL A 399 9.21 -23.15 1.99
N ASP A 400 10.35 -23.67 2.41
CA ASP A 400 11.38 -22.96 3.17
C ASP A 400 12.79 -23.44 2.75
N THR A 401 13.83 -22.94 3.42
CA THR A 401 15.24 -23.32 3.16
C THR A 401 15.56 -24.79 3.43
N ALA A 402 14.75 -25.50 4.22
CA ALA A 402 14.92 -26.93 4.48
C ALA A 402 14.22 -27.80 3.42
N THR A 403 13.44 -27.21 2.52
CA THR A 403 12.68 -27.93 1.50
C THR A 403 13.62 -28.64 0.53
N SER A 404 13.35 -29.92 0.30
CA SER A 404 14.07 -30.72 -0.67
C SER A 404 13.48 -30.54 -2.07
N TRP A 405 14.38 -30.45 -3.05
CA TRP A 405 14.09 -30.25 -4.46
C TRP A 405 14.64 -31.42 -5.27
N ASP A 406 13.83 -31.93 -6.19
CA ASP A 406 14.35 -32.67 -7.34
C ASP A 406 14.90 -31.65 -8.34
N TYR A 407 16.15 -31.80 -8.77
CA TYR A 407 16.80 -30.87 -9.70
C TYR A 407 17.51 -31.60 -10.85
N LEU A 408 17.60 -30.92 -12.00
CA LEU A 408 18.26 -31.38 -13.21
C LEU A 408 19.23 -30.30 -13.71
N ASP A 409 20.50 -30.67 -13.75
CA ASP A 409 21.66 -29.88 -14.19
C ASP A 409 22.62 -30.76 -15.02
N THR A 410 22.06 -31.73 -15.75
CA THR A 410 22.84 -32.63 -16.60
C THR A 410 22.91 -32.06 -18.02
N PRO A 411 24.12 -31.97 -18.62
CA PRO A 411 24.28 -31.48 -19.98
C PRO A 411 23.39 -32.19 -20.99
N ASP A 412 22.79 -31.42 -21.91
CA ASP A 412 22.04 -31.89 -23.06
C ASP A 412 20.80 -32.77 -22.74
N VAL A 413 20.27 -32.68 -21.51
CA VAL A 413 19.03 -33.36 -21.10
C VAL A 413 17.87 -32.37 -21.02
N ASP A 414 16.92 -32.48 -21.93
CA ASP A 414 15.66 -31.73 -21.89
C ASP A 414 14.68 -32.38 -20.88
N PRO A 415 14.19 -31.65 -19.86
CA PRO A 415 13.29 -32.18 -18.82
C PRO A 415 11.93 -32.64 -19.35
N ALA A 416 11.52 -32.18 -20.54
CA ALA A 416 10.29 -32.56 -21.22
C ALA A 416 10.54 -33.15 -22.61
N ALA A 417 11.70 -33.82 -22.80
CA ALA A 417 12.06 -34.45 -24.07
C ALA A 417 10.91 -35.31 -24.65
N GLY A 418 10.49 -35.00 -25.87
CA GLY A 418 9.42 -35.72 -26.58
C GLY A 418 8.00 -35.27 -26.23
N ALA A 419 7.82 -34.32 -25.30
CA ALA A 419 6.53 -33.67 -25.08
C ALA A 419 6.26 -32.60 -26.15
N ALA A 420 4.96 -32.35 -26.42
CA ALA A 420 4.56 -31.27 -27.33
C ALA A 420 4.69 -29.87 -26.68
N ASP A 421 4.63 -29.81 -25.35
CA ASP A 421 4.76 -28.61 -24.54
C ASP A 421 6.07 -28.69 -23.74
N ARG A 422 6.95 -27.69 -23.91
CA ARG A 422 8.24 -27.66 -23.21
C ARG A 422 8.07 -27.61 -21.69
N THR A 423 6.94 -27.10 -21.21
CA THR A 423 6.65 -26.93 -19.78
C THR A 423 5.92 -28.14 -19.19
N ALA A 424 5.74 -29.24 -19.94
CA ALA A 424 5.04 -30.43 -19.44
C ALA A 424 5.66 -30.98 -18.14
N TRP A 425 6.98 -30.83 -17.96
CA TRP A 425 7.69 -31.20 -16.74
C TRP A 425 7.31 -30.36 -15.52
N THR A 426 6.52 -29.30 -15.63
CA THR A 426 6.04 -28.49 -14.49
C THR A 426 4.68 -28.96 -13.96
N GLN A 427 4.03 -29.86 -14.69
CA GLN A 427 2.69 -30.37 -14.36
C GLN A 427 2.73 -31.34 -13.17
N PRO A 428 1.66 -31.40 -12.36
CA PRO A 428 1.56 -32.38 -11.29
C PRO A 428 1.50 -33.81 -11.82
N GLY A 429 2.21 -34.73 -11.16
CA GLY A 429 2.23 -36.13 -11.54
C GLY A 429 3.02 -36.43 -12.82
N PHE A 430 3.78 -35.45 -13.36
CA PHE A 430 4.71 -35.68 -14.47
C PHE A 430 5.73 -36.76 -14.11
N ASP A 431 5.81 -37.79 -14.96
CA ASP A 431 6.81 -38.84 -14.87
C ASP A 431 8.15 -38.31 -15.38
N THR A 432 9.14 -38.22 -14.49
CA THR A 432 10.49 -37.78 -14.82
C THR A 432 11.25 -38.78 -15.71
N GLY A 433 10.68 -39.97 -15.95
CA GLY A 433 11.23 -40.97 -16.86
C GLY A 433 12.63 -41.41 -16.46
N SER A 434 13.51 -41.58 -17.45
CA SER A 434 14.92 -41.94 -17.27
C SER A 434 15.86 -40.73 -17.13
N ALA A 435 15.33 -39.50 -17.08
CA ALA A 435 16.16 -38.33 -16.90
C ALA A 435 16.83 -38.38 -15.51
N PRO A 436 18.13 -38.03 -15.39
CA PRO A 436 18.91 -38.20 -14.17
C PRO A 436 18.66 -37.10 -13.13
N TRP A 437 17.41 -36.93 -12.70
CA TRP A 437 17.05 -35.99 -11.62
C TRP A 437 17.75 -36.38 -10.30
N ARG A 438 18.32 -35.40 -9.62
CA ARG A 438 18.96 -35.52 -8.30
C ARG A 438 18.10 -34.85 -7.24
N THR A 439 18.32 -35.15 -5.97
CA THR A 439 17.54 -34.58 -4.87
C THR A 439 18.45 -33.95 -3.83
N ALA A 440 18.21 -32.68 -3.46
CA ALA A 440 18.97 -31.96 -2.43
C ALA A 440 18.15 -30.78 -1.87
N ALA A 441 18.60 -30.15 -0.79
CA ALA A 441 18.08 -28.85 -0.34
C ALA A 441 19.00 -27.72 -0.82
N GLY A 442 18.44 -26.54 -1.05
CA GLY A 442 19.18 -25.36 -1.47
C GLY A 442 19.81 -24.58 -0.30
N PRO A 443 20.38 -23.40 -0.57
CA PRO A 443 20.52 -22.78 -1.88
C PRO A 443 21.52 -23.51 -2.79
N PHE A 444 21.24 -23.47 -4.09
CA PHE A 444 22.01 -24.10 -5.16
C PHE A 444 22.88 -23.07 -5.87
N GLY A 445 24.09 -23.45 -6.28
CA GLY A 445 24.90 -22.57 -7.11
C GLY A 445 26.26 -23.12 -7.49
N ALA A 446 26.97 -22.38 -8.32
CA ALA A 446 28.37 -22.62 -8.67
C ALA A 446 29.02 -21.30 -9.15
N LYS A 447 30.33 -21.18 -8.97
CA LYS A 447 31.15 -20.15 -9.61
C LYS A 447 32.44 -20.78 -10.10
N ASP A 448 32.65 -20.77 -11.41
CA ASP A 448 33.71 -21.53 -12.07
C ASP A 448 33.71 -23.02 -11.66
N ASP A 449 34.74 -23.46 -10.93
CA ASP A 449 34.84 -24.81 -10.37
C ASP A 449 34.43 -24.88 -8.88
N GLY A 450 34.12 -23.75 -8.25
CA GLY A 450 33.81 -23.61 -6.83
C GLY A 450 32.35 -23.30 -6.50
N THR A 451 32.14 -22.77 -5.29
CA THR A 451 30.83 -22.43 -4.69
C THR A 451 30.83 -21.04 -4.03
N ASP A 452 31.91 -20.28 -4.17
CA ASP A 452 32.06 -18.96 -3.56
C ASP A 452 31.49 -17.87 -4.49
N LEU A 453 30.24 -17.49 -4.25
CA LEU A 453 29.59 -16.33 -4.89
C LEU A 453 29.62 -15.08 -3.97
N GLY A 454 30.37 -15.12 -2.87
CA GLY A 454 30.38 -14.08 -1.85
C GLY A 454 29.43 -14.33 -0.68
N ALA A 455 29.64 -13.59 0.41
CA ALA A 455 28.95 -13.82 1.69
C ALA A 455 27.42 -13.64 1.66
N GLY A 456 26.90 -12.91 0.66
CA GLY A 456 25.47 -12.71 0.45
C GLY A 456 24.75 -13.90 -0.19
N PHE A 457 25.48 -14.85 -0.80
CA PHE A 457 24.93 -15.92 -1.63
C PHE A 457 25.49 -17.28 -1.22
N PRO A 458 25.17 -17.77 -0.01
CA PRO A 458 25.68 -19.05 0.46
C PRO A 458 25.20 -20.19 -0.46
N VAL A 459 26.09 -21.12 -0.78
CA VAL A 459 25.79 -22.32 -1.58
C VAL A 459 25.96 -23.55 -0.69
N THR A 460 24.88 -24.32 -0.51
CA THR A 460 24.91 -25.60 0.21
C THR A 460 24.92 -26.79 -0.75
N THR A 461 24.38 -26.61 -1.95
CA THR A 461 24.39 -27.62 -3.01
C THR A 461 25.05 -27.09 -4.28
N ARG A 462 26.19 -27.68 -4.66
CA ARG A 462 26.92 -27.30 -5.88
C ARG A 462 26.23 -27.81 -7.14
N LEU A 463 25.97 -26.92 -8.10
CA LEU A 463 25.47 -27.26 -9.44
C LEU A 463 26.61 -27.60 -10.42
N GLY A 464 26.28 -28.32 -11.48
CA GLY A 464 27.17 -28.47 -12.64
C GLY A 464 27.17 -27.21 -13.51
N LEU A 465 28.33 -26.58 -13.73
CA LEU A 465 28.42 -25.38 -14.56
C LEU A 465 28.80 -25.67 -16.01
N ARG A 466 29.73 -26.61 -16.24
CA ARG A 466 30.34 -26.89 -17.55
C ARG A 466 29.73 -28.13 -18.20
N LYS A 467 29.49 -28.10 -19.52
CA LYS A 467 29.05 -29.29 -20.27
C LYS A 467 30.13 -30.37 -20.35
N ASP A 468 31.35 -29.94 -20.61
CA ASP A 468 32.54 -30.79 -20.65
C ASP A 468 33.52 -30.32 -19.56
N GLY A 469 34.15 -31.25 -18.83
CA GLY A 469 34.88 -31.04 -17.56
C GLY A 469 36.12 -30.12 -17.56
N GLY A 470 36.06 -28.92 -18.15
CA GLY A 470 37.00 -27.83 -17.90
C GLY A 470 37.24 -26.81 -19.04
N SER A 471 36.63 -26.92 -20.23
CA SER A 471 36.90 -25.96 -21.32
C SER A 471 35.79 -25.78 -22.38
N GLY A 472 34.58 -26.28 -22.12
CA GLY A 472 33.45 -26.22 -23.06
C GLY A 472 32.43 -25.14 -22.69
N ASP A 473 31.36 -25.05 -23.47
CA ASP A 473 30.20 -24.19 -23.17
C ASP A 473 29.64 -24.53 -21.79
N ASP A 474 29.12 -23.50 -21.11
CA ASP A 474 28.39 -23.67 -19.86
C ASP A 474 27.01 -24.31 -20.11
N LEU A 475 26.34 -24.79 -19.06
CA LEU A 475 24.97 -25.29 -19.21
C LEU A 475 24.02 -24.13 -19.54
N GLU A 476 23.05 -24.37 -20.40
CA GLU A 476 22.06 -23.35 -20.74
C GLU A 476 21.10 -23.06 -19.59
N ALA A 477 20.66 -24.11 -18.90
CA ALA A 477 19.54 -24.03 -17.97
C ALA A 477 19.55 -25.15 -16.91
N TYR A 478 18.84 -24.86 -15.83
CA TYR A 478 18.68 -25.70 -14.65
C TYR A 478 17.21 -25.81 -14.29
N PHE A 479 16.75 -26.99 -13.90
CA PHE A 479 15.33 -27.24 -13.61
C PHE A 479 15.16 -27.79 -12.21
N PHE A 480 14.19 -27.27 -11.47
CA PHE A 480 13.93 -27.61 -10.07
C PHE A 480 12.44 -27.91 -9.90
N ARG A 481 12.11 -28.92 -9.09
CA ARG A 481 10.72 -29.28 -8.75
C ARG A 481 10.61 -29.75 -7.32
N THR A 482 9.55 -29.34 -6.64
CA THR A 482 9.16 -29.85 -5.33
C THR A 482 7.63 -29.92 -5.23
N SER A 483 7.09 -30.42 -4.12
CA SER A 483 5.65 -30.52 -3.91
C SER A 483 5.28 -30.32 -2.44
N PHE A 484 4.10 -29.71 -2.22
CA PHE A 484 3.51 -29.48 -0.91
C PHE A 484 2.01 -29.81 -0.98
N THR A 485 1.36 -30.04 0.17
CA THR A 485 -0.09 -30.35 0.20
C THR A 485 -0.88 -29.32 1.00
N LEU A 486 -2.01 -28.88 0.43
CA LEU A 486 -2.98 -27.97 1.08
C LEU A 486 -4.33 -28.66 1.21
N ASP A 487 -5.05 -28.44 2.30
CA ASP A 487 -6.47 -28.84 2.37
C ASP A 487 -7.39 -27.74 1.79
N GLN A 488 -8.64 -28.10 1.50
CA GLN A 488 -9.61 -27.15 0.94
C GLN A 488 -9.90 -26.00 1.90
N ALA A 489 -9.94 -26.28 3.21
CA ALA A 489 -10.20 -25.27 4.22
C ALA A 489 -9.10 -24.19 4.25
N THR A 490 -7.85 -24.58 3.96
CA THR A 490 -6.71 -23.68 3.81
C THR A 490 -6.80 -22.86 2.53
N ILE A 491 -7.20 -23.45 1.41
CA ILE A 491 -7.35 -22.71 0.15
C ILE A 491 -8.48 -21.69 0.24
N ASP A 492 -9.62 -22.06 0.85
CA ASP A 492 -10.78 -21.17 1.02
C ASP A 492 -10.49 -19.99 1.98
N SER A 493 -9.38 -20.08 2.72
CA SER A 493 -8.97 -19.20 3.81
C SER A 493 -7.93 -18.15 3.38
N ILE A 494 -7.21 -18.41 2.28
CA ILE A 494 -6.07 -17.61 1.84
C ILE A 494 -6.38 -16.91 0.53
N THR A 495 -5.73 -15.78 0.27
CA THR A 495 -5.73 -15.14 -1.05
C THR A 495 -4.72 -15.78 -1.98
N GLY A 496 -3.70 -16.43 -1.42
CA GLY A 496 -2.72 -17.25 -2.12
C GLY A 496 -1.45 -17.48 -1.31
N LEU A 497 -0.34 -17.70 -2.01
CA LEU A 497 1.00 -17.80 -1.43
C LEU A 497 1.86 -16.60 -1.87
N VAL A 498 2.79 -16.17 -1.03
CA VAL A 498 3.84 -15.20 -1.35
C VAL A 498 5.20 -15.82 -1.07
N GLY A 499 6.13 -15.66 -2.00
CA GLY A 499 7.46 -16.22 -1.88
C GLY A 499 8.54 -15.25 -2.33
N SER A 500 9.76 -15.57 -1.93
CA SER A 500 10.97 -14.91 -2.42
C SER A 500 11.84 -15.94 -3.13
N ILE A 501 12.41 -15.54 -4.24
CA ILE A 501 13.41 -16.28 -5.00
C ILE A 501 14.69 -15.44 -5.07
N VAL A 502 15.84 -16.09 -5.01
CA VAL A 502 17.14 -15.53 -5.36
C VAL A 502 17.65 -16.33 -6.53
N TYR A 503 17.91 -15.68 -7.66
CA TYR A 503 18.34 -16.36 -8.88
C TYR A 503 19.42 -15.56 -9.58
N ASP A 504 20.20 -16.25 -10.39
CA ASP A 504 21.16 -15.64 -11.29
C ASP A 504 20.62 -15.60 -12.73
N ASP A 505 20.98 -14.56 -13.47
CA ASP A 505 20.59 -14.30 -14.87
C ASP A 505 19.07 -14.25 -15.18
N THR A 506 18.39 -15.40 -15.26
CA THR A 506 16.99 -15.55 -15.72
C THR A 506 16.29 -16.64 -14.92
N ALA A 507 15.03 -16.43 -14.50
CA ALA A 507 14.25 -17.46 -13.83
C ALA A 507 12.76 -17.42 -14.19
N THR A 508 12.11 -18.59 -14.20
CA THR A 508 10.65 -18.72 -14.34
C THR A 508 10.10 -19.66 -13.28
N VAL A 509 9.00 -19.27 -12.63
CA VAL A 509 8.32 -20.06 -11.58
C VAL A 509 6.97 -20.54 -12.09
N TYR A 510 6.69 -21.82 -11.86
CA TYR A 510 5.46 -22.50 -12.22
C TYR A 510 4.82 -23.17 -11.01
N VAL A 511 3.49 -23.08 -10.91
CA VAL A 511 2.69 -23.85 -9.97
C VAL A 511 1.67 -24.67 -10.73
N ASN A 512 1.66 -25.98 -10.50
CA ASN A 512 0.74 -26.91 -11.15
C ASN A 512 0.71 -26.78 -12.68
N GLY A 513 1.85 -26.50 -13.31
CA GLY A 513 1.92 -26.29 -14.75
C GLY A 513 1.65 -24.87 -15.25
N LYS A 514 1.17 -23.96 -14.39
CA LYS A 514 0.88 -22.57 -14.75
C LYS A 514 2.07 -21.68 -14.37
N ARG A 515 2.53 -20.84 -15.30
CA ARG A 515 3.52 -19.79 -15.00
C ARG A 515 2.92 -18.77 -14.04
N VAL A 516 3.59 -18.52 -12.92
CA VAL A 516 3.15 -17.57 -11.88
C VAL A 516 4.08 -16.37 -11.74
N ALA A 517 5.36 -16.51 -12.12
CA ALA A 517 6.33 -15.42 -12.16
C ALA A 517 7.47 -15.74 -13.14
N GLY A 518 8.18 -14.71 -13.58
CA GLY A 518 9.42 -14.88 -14.32
C GLY A 518 10.13 -13.54 -14.53
N TRP A 519 11.45 -13.63 -14.70
CA TRP A 519 12.36 -12.50 -14.82
C TRP A 519 13.36 -12.80 -15.93
N ASN A 520 13.48 -11.88 -16.89
CA ASN A 520 14.27 -12.03 -18.13
C ASN A 520 13.85 -13.24 -19.00
N ASP A 521 12.65 -13.78 -18.78
CA ASP A 521 12.19 -15.04 -19.39
C ASP A 521 11.32 -14.84 -20.64
N GLY A 522 10.97 -13.60 -21.00
CA GLY A 522 10.01 -13.28 -22.06
C GLY A 522 10.38 -13.75 -23.47
N GLN A 523 11.62 -14.18 -23.69
CA GLN A 523 12.12 -14.72 -24.96
C GLN A 523 12.57 -16.19 -24.85
N ILE A 524 12.26 -16.89 -23.75
CA ILE A 524 12.59 -18.31 -23.58
C ILE A 524 11.54 -19.17 -24.29
N THR A 525 11.96 -19.80 -25.39
CA THR A 525 11.08 -20.60 -26.27
C THR A 525 11.38 -22.10 -26.23
N ARG A 526 12.50 -22.51 -25.60
CA ARG A 526 12.93 -23.90 -25.45
C ARG A 526 13.58 -24.12 -24.07
N ASN A 527 13.53 -25.35 -23.55
CA ASN A 527 14.12 -25.69 -22.25
C ASN A 527 15.64 -25.44 -22.24
N LEU A 528 16.36 -25.92 -23.25
CA LEU A 528 17.80 -25.71 -23.36
C LEU A 528 18.10 -24.44 -24.19
N GLN A 529 18.05 -23.29 -23.54
CA GLN A 529 18.29 -21.98 -24.13
C GLN A 529 19.05 -21.07 -23.15
N TYR A 530 19.99 -20.27 -23.66
CA TYR A 530 20.44 -19.08 -22.93
C TYR A 530 19.39 -17.95 -23.03
N GLU A 531 19.56 -16.90 -22.24
CA GLU A 531 18.80 -15.65 -22.38
C GLU A 531 18.81 -15.11 -23.83
N THR A 532 17.78 -14.36 -24.22
CA THR A 532 17.68 -13.74 -25.56
C THR A 532 17.27 -12.27 -25.48
N PRO A 533 18.08 -11.33 -26.02
CA PRO A 533 19.43 -11.52 -26.56
C PRO A 533 20.42 -12.03 -25.50
N ALA A 534 21.47 -12.73 -25.94
CA ALA A 534 22.45 -13.29 -25.02
C ALA A 534 23.21 -12.17 -24.27
N GLY A 535 23.42 -12.35 -22.96
CA GLY A 535 24.20 -11.43 -22.11
C GLY A 535 23.44 -10.20 -21.62
N THR A 536 22.10 -10.19 -21.64
CA THR A 536 21.31 -9.00 -21.27
C THR A 536 21.20 -8.83 -19.75
N ALA A 537 21.25 -9.93 -18.98
CA ALA A 537 21.23 -9.95 -17.52
C ALA A 537 22.60 -10.27 -16.85
N GLY A 538 23.60 -10.72 -17.62
CA GLY A 538 24.83 -11.35 -17.09
C GLY A 538 25.93 -10.44 -16.54
N ALA A 539 25.59 -9.30 -15.93
CA ALA A 539 26.57 -8.34 -15.43
C ALA A 539 26.45 -8.02 -13.93
N GLY A 540 25.62 -8.76 -13.17
CA GLY A 540 25.32 -8.47 -11.78
C GLY A 540 25.39 -9.70 -10.87
N ASP A 541 25.40 -9.45 -9.56
CA ASP A 541 25.23 -10.49 -8.54
C ASP A 541 23.82 -11.09 -8.60
N PRO A 542 23.59 -12.32 -8.07
CA PRO A 542 22.26 -12.91 -7.99
C PRO A 542 21.22 -11.96 -7.37
N VAL A 543 20.02 -11.96 -7.91
CA VAL A 543 18.96 -11.00 -7.57
C VAL A 543 17.87 -11.66 -6.74
N ALA A 544 17.48 -11.00 -5.65
CA ALA A 544 16.31 -11.38 -4.87
C ALA A 544 15.04 -10.72 -5.43
N SER A 545 14.03 -11.53 -5.72
CA SER A 545 12.72 -11.08 -6.22
C SER A 545 11.58 -11.73 -5.43
N ALA A 546 10.48 -11.00 -5.28
CA ALA A 546 9.24 -11.51 -4.68
C ALA A 546 8.26 -11.98 -5.77
N PHE A 547 7.45 -12.98 -5.46
CA PHE A 547 6.36 -13.44 -6.33
C PHE A 547 5.15 -13.88 -5.51
N ALA A 548 4.00 -13.99 -6.17
CA ALA A 548 2.76 -14.45 -5.58
C ALA A 548 2.13 -15.58 -6.40
N VAL A 549 1.45 -16.49 -5.73
CA VAL A 549 0.68 -17.60 -6.30
C VAL A 549 -0.77 -17.42 -5.87
N PRO A 550 -1.68 -16.96 -6.74
CA PRO A 550 -3.09 -16.82 -6.39
C PRO A 550 -3.70 -18.13 -5.88
N ALA A 551 -4.60 -18.06 -4.91
CA ALA A 551 -5.30 -19.25 -4.39
C ALA A 551 -6.08 -20.01 -5.49
N ALA A 552 -6.52 -19.31 -6.53
CA ALA A 552 -7.18 -19.91 -7.70
C ALA A 552 -6.28 -20.84 -8.53
N ASP A 553 -4.95 -20.73 -8.37
CA ASP A 553 -3.96 -21.58 -9.04
C ASP A 553 -3.53 -22.79 -8.17
N LEU A 554 -4.05 -22.85 -6.93
CA LEU A 554 -3.84 -23.92 -5.98
C LEU A 554 -5.00 -24.92 -6.03
N ARG A 555 -4.76 -26.13 -5.53
CA ARG A 555 -5.77 -27.18 -5.40
C ARG A 555 -5.63 -27.95 -4.11
N ALA A 556 -6.74 -28.47 -3.60
CA ALA A 556 -6.71 -29.36 -2.45
C ALA A 556 -5.91 -30.63 -2.78
N GLY A 557 -5.10 -31.09 -1.82
CA GLY A 557 -4.11 -32.14 -2.01
C GLY A 557 -2.76 -31.60 -2.51
N ALA A 558 -2.07 -32.39 -3.32
CA ALA A 558 -0.70 -32.09 -3.75
C ALA A 558 -0.65 -30.99 -4.81
N ASN A 559 0.21 -30.00 -4.57
CA ASN A 559 0.59 -28.94 -5.50
C ASN A 559 2.07 -29.11 -5.87
N THR A 560 2.40 -28.89 -7.14
CA THR A 560 3.78 -28.95 -7.64
C THR A 560 4.29 -27.54 -7.87
N LEU A 561 5.45 -27.22 -7.28
CA LEU A 561 6.20 -25.99 -7.55
C LEU A 561 7.40 -26.36 -8.41
N ALA A 562 7.61 -25.66 -9.51
CA ALA A 562 8.71 -25.88 -10.43
C ALA A 562 9.38 -24.56 -10.81
N VAL A 563 10.70 -24.57 -10.99
CA VAL A 563 11.50 -23.40 -11.35
C VAL A 563 12.49 -23.79 -12.43
N GLU A 564 12.63 -22.97 -13.46
CA GLU A 564 13.76 -23.03 -14.38
C GLU A 564 14.64 -21.78 -14.19
N VAL A 565 15.95 -21.97 -14.28
CA VAL A 565 16.95 -20.90 -14.26
C VAL A 565 17.80 -21.02 -15.51
N HIS A 566 18.00 -19.93 -16.24
CA HIS A 566 18.73 -19.91 -17.51
C HIS A 566 19.93 -18.98 -17.42
N GLN A 567 21.09 -19.45 -17.89
CA GLN A 567 22.30 -18.63 -17.98
C GLN A 567 22.17 -17.58 -19.08
N CYS A 568 22.85 -16.45 -18.93
CA CYS A 568 22.81 -15.35 -19.89
C CYS A 568 23.48 -15.70 -21.23
N ASN A 569 24.52 -16.54 -21.23
CA ASN A 569 25.24 -17.02 -22.42
C ASN A 569 26.16 -18.21 -22.09
N SER A 570 26.87 -18.73 -23.10
CA SER A 570 27.74 -19.92 -23.01
C SER A 570 29.05 -19.73 -22.26
N THR A 571 29.31 -18.53 -21.75
CA THR A 571 30.51 -18.16 -20.97
C THR A 571 30.16 -17.62 -19.58
N SER A 572 28.93 -17.82 -19.12
CA SER A 572 28.47 -17.35 -17.81
C SER A 572 29.23 -18.05 -16.68
N SER A 573 29.87 -17.25 -15.81
CA SER A 573 30.81 -17.75 -14.80
C SER A 573 30.16 -18.38 -13.57
N ASP A 574 28.88 -18.10 -13.35
CA ASP A 574 28.16 -18.44 -12.13
C ASP A 574 26.70 -18.77 -12.40
N VAL A 575 26.10 -19.48 -11.46
CA VAL A 575 24.67 -19.77 -11.41
C VAL A 575 24.23 -19.78 -9.94
N TYR A 576 23.01 -19.30 -9.67
CA TYR A 576 22.42 -19.38 -8.34
C TYR A 576 20.92 -19.64 -8.39
N PHE A 577 20.42 -20.46 -7.45
CA PHE A 577 19.00 -20.63 -7.17
C PHE A 577 18.77 -20.85 -5.67
N GLY A 578 18.00 -19.96 -5.05
CA GLY A 578 17.48 -20.11 -3.69
C GLY A 578 16.01 -19.72 -3.64
N LEU A 579 15.22 -20.46 -2.87
CA LEU A 579 13.82 -20.11 -2.59
C LEU A 579 13.62 -20.17 -1.06
N PRO A 580 14.00 -19.10 -0.33
CA PRO A 580 14.02 -19.11 1.13
C PRO A 580 12.65 -19.31 1.77
N SER A 581 11.57 -18.87 1.13
CA SER A 581 10.22 -19.14 1.61
C SER A 581 9.15 -19.04 0.51
N LEU A 582 8.10 -19.85 0.63
CA LEU A 582 6.80 -19.69 -0.01
C LEU A 582 5.74 -19.89 1.07
N THR A 583 4.96 -18.86 1.34
CA THR A 583 4.16 -18.76 2.56
C THR A 583 2.73 -18.38 2.23
N GLN A 584 1.78 -18.92 2.99
CA GLN A 584 0.36 -18.62 2.87
C GLN A 584 0.10 -17.16 3.27
N THR A 585 -0.78 -16.49 2.55
CA THR A 585 -1.19 -15.13 2.89
C THR A 585 -2.69 -14.94 2.74
N ALA A 586 -3.28 -14.15 3.64
CA ALA A 586 -4.63 -13.61 3.52
C ALA A 586 -4.61 -12.12 3.11
N ALA A 587 -3.42 -11.52 2.95
CA ALA A 587 -3.29 -10.15 2.47
C ALA A 587 -3.66 -10.06 0.98
N SER A 588 -4.01 -8.86 0.51
CA SER A 588 -4.28 -8.70 -0.91
C SER A 588 -3.02 -8.98 -1.74
N LEU A 589 -3.16 -9.84 -2.75
CA LEU A 589 -2.10 -10.09 -3.72
C LEU A 589 -2.17 -9.05 -4.86
N PRO A 590 -1.03 -8.72 -5.50
CA PRO A 590 -1.04 -7.94 -6.73
C PRO A 590 -1.90 -8.62 -7.80
N PHE A 591 -2.36 -7.84 -8.78
CA PHE A 591 -2.88 -8.44 -10.00
C PHE A 591 -1.77 -9.23 -10.70
N GLY A 592 -2.12 -10.40 -11.23
CA GLY A 592 -1.21 -11.17 -12.06
C GLY A 592 -0.89 -10.46 -13.37
N THR A 593 0.24 -10.81 -13.99
CA THR A 593 0.61 -10.28 -15.32
C THR A 593 -0.44 -10.64 -16.37
N ASP A 594 -1.06 -11.81 -16.26
CA ASP A 594 -2.19 -12.22 -17.10
C ASP A 594 -3.41 -11.29 -17.00
N GLN A 595 -3.59 -10.60 -15.86
CA GLN A 595 -4.66 -9.62 -15.69
C GLN A 595 -4.22 -8.23 -16.19
N LEU A 596 -3.00 -7.79 -15.85
CA LEU A 596 -2.53 -6.44 -16.21
C LEU A 596 -2.18 -6.31 -17.69
N ASP A 597 -1.64 -7.38 -18.30
CA ASP A 597 -1.21 -7.41 -19.70
C ASP A 597 -2.35 -7.79 -20.66
N THR A 598 -3.49 -8.22 -20.13
CA THR A 598 -4.68 -8.50 -20.95
C THR A 598 -5.17 -7.21 -21.59
N SER A 599 -5.42 -7.28 -22.91
CA SER A 599 -6.17 -6.26 -23.63
C SER A 599 -7.67 -6.41 -23.37
N TYR A 600 -8.26 -5.33 -22.89
CA TYR A 600 -9.69 -5.19 -22.59
C TYR A 600 -10.39 -4.39 -23.70
N ALA A 601 -11.71 -4.52 -23.81
CA ALA A 601 -12.47 -3.76 -24.82
C ALA A 601 -12.36 -2.25 -24.55
N SER A 602 -12.32 -1.88 -23.27
CA SER A 602 -12.05 -0.51 -22.80
C SER A 602 -10.64 0.01 -23.08
N ASP A 603 -9.70 -0.80 -23.58
CA ASP A 603 -8.40 -0.32 -24.06
C ASP A 603 -8.47 0.27 -25.47
N THR A 604 -9.66 0.26 -26.10
CA THR A 604 -9.92 0.89 -27.40
C THR A 604 -10.99 1.95 -27.25
N LEU A 605 -10.71 3.16 -27.75
CA LEU A 605 -11.70 4.24 -27.75
C LEU A 605 -12.89 3.90 -28.64
N PRO A 606 -14.11 4.35 -28.28
CA PRO A 606 -15.25 4.30 -29.18
C PRO A 606 -14.97 5.06 -30.49
N ALA A 607 -15.66 4.68 -31.56
CA ALA A 607 -15.59 5.44 -32.80
C ALA A 607 -16.37 6.76 -32.67
N ALA A 608 -15.78 7.86 -33.14
CA ALA A 608 -16.51 9.12 -33.27
C ALA A 608 -17.66 8.97 -34.29
N PRO A 609 -18.89 9.43 -34.00
CA PRO A 609 -20.01 9.41 -34.94
C PRO A 609 -19.76 10.11 -36.29
N ASP A 610 -18.87 11.10 -36.32
CA ASP A 610 -18.47 11.81 -37.54
C ASP A 610 -17.30 11.15 -38.29
N GLY A 611 -16.77 10.03 -37.77
CA GLY A 611 -15.63 9.32 -38.31
C GLY A 611 -14.27 9.97 -38.02
N GLY A 612 -14.23 11.03 -37.21
CA GLY A 612 -13.02 11.70 -36.76
C GLY A 612 -12.34 11.06 -35.55
N ASP A 613 -11.46 11.84 -34.91
CA ASP A 613 -10.86 11.48 -33.63
C ASP A 613 -11.90 11.56 -32.49
N TYR A 614 -11.94 10.54 -31.64
CA TYR A 614 -12.97 10.41 -30.60
C TYR A 614 -12.98 11.56 -29.60
N PHE A 615 -11.83 11.94 -29.04
CA PHE A 615 -11.78 13.02 -28.05
C PHE A 615 -11.97 14.40 -28.66
N THR A 616 -11.56 14.59 -29.92
CA THR A 616 -11.90 15.81 -30.67
C THR A 616 -13.40 15.92 -30.89
N TRP A 617 -14.09 14.82 -31.20
CA TRP A 617 -15.55 14.80 -31.27
C TRP A 617 -16.20 15.00 -29.90
N LEU A 618 -15.73 14.30 -28.86
CA LEU A 618 -16.28 14.38 -27.50
C LEU A 618 -16.23 15.82 -26.96
N LEU A 619 -15.16 16.55 -27.29
CA LEU A 619 -14.90 17.91 -26.83
C LEU A 619 -15.31 18.99 -27.85
N ARG A 620 -16.07 18.64 -28.89
CA ARG A 620 -16.46 19.57 -29.97
C ARG A 620 -17.21 20.82 -29.52
N SER A 621 -17.88 20.77 -28.37
CA SER A 621 -18.54 21.93 -27.75
C SER A 621 -17.55 23.06 -27.40
N PHE A 622 -16.25 22.76 -27.32
CA PHE A 622 -15.19 23.76 -27.20
C PHE A 622 -15.16 24.75 -28.35
N THR A 623 -15.43 24.33 -29.60
CA THR A 623 -15.46 25.24 -30.75
C THR A 623 -16.54 26.32 -30.61
N THR A 624 -17.68 25.99 -30.00
CA THR A 624 -18.72 26.98 -29.68
C THR A 624 -18.24 27.94 -28.59
N ALA A 625 -17.54 27.44 -27.57
CA ALA A 625 -16.97 28.28 -26.51
C ALA A 625 -15.91 29.25 -27.07
N GLU A 626 -14.98 28.75 -27.89
CA GLU A 626 -13.93 29.54 -28.56
C GLU A 626 -14.53 30.60 -29.48
N GLY A 627 -15.61 30.29 -30.19
CA GLY A 627 -16.34 31.23 -31.05
C GLY A 627 -17.13 32.30 -30.28
N THR A 628 -17.30 32.15 -28.97
CA THR A 628 -18.08 33.07 -28.13
C THR A 628 -17.13 34.03 -27.38
N SER A 629 -16.88 35.21 -27.96
CA SER A 629 -15.86 36.16 -27.48
C SER A 629 -16.09 36.73 -26.09
N SER A 630 -17.31 36.65 -25.55
CA SER A 630 -17.61 36.99 -24.15
C SER A 630 -17.19 35.90 -23.17
N ILE A 631 -17.07 34.65 -23.63
CA ILE A 631 -16.59 33.51 -22.84
C ILE A 631 -15.08 33.39 -23.00
N MET A 632 -14.60 33.12 -24.22
CA MET A 632 -13.19 32.88 -24.52
C MET A 632 -12.56 34.00 -25.33
N GLY A 633 -11.32 34.36 -25.01
CA GLY A 633 -10.58 35.35 -25.77
C GLY A 633 -10.01 34.77 -27.06
N ALA A 634 -9.62 35.61 -28.01
CA ALA A 634 -8.96 35.16 -29.22
C ALA A 634 -7.66 34.40 -28.88
N ASN A 635 -7.38 33.28 -29.56
CA ASN A 635 -6.21 32.43 -29.35
C ASN A 635 -4.89 33.08 -29.83
N ALA A 636 -4.54 34.23 -29.25
CA ALA A 636 -3.38 35.03 -29.59
C ALA A 636 -2.82 35.71 -28.32
N VAL A 637 -1.50 35.88 -28.29
CA VAL A 637 -0.80 36.57 -27.19
C VAL A 637 -1.31 38.00 -27.09
N LEU A 638 -1.67 38.43 -25.88
CA LEU A 638 -2.13 39.79 -25.62
C LEU A 638 -0.97 40.79 -25.72
N PRO A 639 -1.24 42.04 -26.13
CA PRO A 639 -0.23 43.09 -26.10
C PRO A 639 0.37 43.26 -24.69
N LYS A 640 1.68 43.46 -24.61
CA LYS A 640 2.37 43.76 -23.35
C LYS A 640 1.77 45.03 -22.72
N GLY A 641 1.50 44.99 -21.41
CA GLY A 641 0.83 46.07 -20.68
C GLY A 641 -0.69 46.08 -20.78
N THR A 642 -1.31 45.02 -21.32
CA THR A 642 -2.77 44.82 -21.23
C THR A 642 -3.19 44.82 -19.75
N THR A 643 -4.23 45.58 -19.40
CA THR A 643 -4.76 45.68 -18.04
C THR A 643 -5.94 44.73 -17.82
N TYR A 644 -6.24 44.42 -16.55
CA TYR A 644 -7.38 43.57 -16.18
C TYR A 644 -8.70 44.07 -16.78
N ASP A 645 -8.97 45.38 -16.71
CA ASP A 645 -10.20 45.99 -17.23
C ASP A 645 -10.37 45.86 -18.75
N GLN A 646 -9.27 45.63 -19.47
CA GLN A 646 -9.27 45.42 -20.92
C GLN A 646 -9.60 43.98 -21.32
N LEU A 647 -9.57 43.02 -20.39
CA LEU A 647 -10.00 41.65 -20.65
C LEU A 647 -11.51 41.65 -20.87
N THR A 648 -12.00 41.12 -21.99
CA THR A 648 -13.45 41.03 -22.29
C THR A 648 -14.00 39.62 -22.12
N ALA A 649 -13.14 38.60 -22.19
CA ALA A 649 -13.49 37.20 -22.03
C ALA A 649 -13.56 36.83 -20.55
N LEU A 650 -14.65 36.17 -20.14
CA LEU A 650 -14.83 35.70 -18.77
C LEU A 650 -13.78 34.66 -18.37
N ASP A 651 -13.35 33.81 -19.31
CA ASP A 651 -12.34 32.77 -19.05
C ASP A 651 -10.99 33.40 -18.66
N ASP A 652 -10.57 34.47 -19.35
CA ASP A 652 -9.35 35.24 -19.03
C ASP A 652 -9.44 35.89 -17.64
N ARG A 653 -10.55 36.58 -17.36
CA ARG A 653 -10.76 37.26 -16.07
C ARG A 653 -10.76 36.26 -14.92
N THR A 654 -11.44 35.13 -15.09
CA THR A 654 -11.55 34.09 -14.05
C THR A 654 -10.17 33.51 -13.72
N VAL A 655 -9.31 33.27 -14.72
CA VAL A 655 -7.94 32.83 -14.45
C VAL A 655 -7.16 33.88 -13.67
N VAL A 656 -7.21 35.14 -14.09
CA VAL A 656 -6.48 36.22 -13.40
C VAL A 656 -6.99 36.37 -11.96
N ASP A 657 -8.30 36.30 -11.72
CA ASP A 657 -8.90 36.40 -10.40
C ASP A 657 -8.44 35.26 -9.47
N ILE A 658 -8.45 34.02 -9.95
CA ILE A 658 -8.06 32.84 -9.16
C ILE A 658 -6.54 32.83 -8.92
N ASN A 659 -5.72 33.09 -9.94
CA ASN A 659 -4.26 33.09 -9.83
C ASN A 659 -3.74 34.21 -8.93
N ASN A 660 -4.36 35.40 -8.99
CA ASN A 660 -3.90 36.58 -8.27
C ASN A 660 -4.47 36.73 -6.85
N ALA A 661 -5.40 35.85 -6.44
CA ALA A 661 -6.02 35.85 -5.11
C ALA A 661 -4.99 35.73 -3.96
N TYR A 662 -3.84 35.12 -4.19
CA TYR A 662 -2.80 34.86 -3.18
C TYR A 662 -1.66 35.87 -3.27
N GLN A 663 -1.03 36.19 -2.14
CA GLN A 663 0.03 37.22 -2.07
C GLN A 663 1.44 36.64 -2.04
N ASP A 664 1.62 35.44 -1.50
CA ASP A 664 2.93 34.84 -1.24
C ASP A 664 2.94 33.37 -1.67
N VAL A 665 4.09 32.87 -2.13
CA VAL A 665 4.26 31.47 -2.54
C VAL A 665 4.07 30.50 -1.38
N THR A 666 4.32 30.95 -0.15
CA THR A 666 4.14 30.18 1.10
C THR A 666 2.68 30.02 1.51
N ASP A 667 1.73 30.65 0.79
CA ASP A 667 0.30 30.43 1.02
C ASP A 667 -0.04 28.92 0.92
N PRO A 668 -0.75 28.35 1.91
CA PRO A 668 -1.08 26.92 1.91
C PRO A 668 -1.77 26.44 0.63
N GLN A 669 -2.61 27.26 0.00
CA GLN A 669 -3.27 26.87 -1.26
C GLN A 669 -2.28 26.84 -2.42
N VAL A 670 -1.35 27.80 -2.49
CA VAL A 670 -0.30 27.82 -3.52
C VAL A 670 0.63 26.61 -3.34
N GLN A 671 1.06 26.33 -2.11
CA GLN A 671 1.86 25.14 -1.80
C GLN A 671 1.13 23.84 -2.18
N LYS A 672 -0.16 23.73 -1.84
CA LYS A 672 -0.98 22.59 -2.25
C LYS A 672 -1.08 22.46 -3.77
N ALA A 673 -1.24 23.58 -4.48
CA ALA A 673 -1.30 23.58 -5.94
C ALA A 673 0.02 23.15 -6.59
N LEU A 674 1.16 23.56 -6.03
CA LEU A 674 2.50 23.11 -6.44
C LEU A 674 2.68 21.61 -6.20
N VAL A 675 2.28 21.11 -5.04
CA VAL A 675 2.33 19.67 -4.72
C VAL A 675 1.45 18.86 -5.68
N ASP A 676 0.20 19.27 -5.90
CA ASP A 676 -0.70 18.65 -6.88
C ASP A 676 -0.13 18.72 -8.31
N GLY A 677 0.63 19.76 -8.64
CA GLY A 677 1.24 19.91 -9.96
C GLY A 677 2.44 19.04 -10.24
N ALA A 678 3.10 18.51 -9.20
CA ALA A 678 4.34 17.77 -9.33
C ALA A 678 4.18 16.26 -9.04
N ASN A 679 3.01 15.81 -8.60
CA ASN A 679 2.80 14.46 -8.06
C ASN A 679 1.51 13.81 -8.59
N SER A 680 1.35 12.50 -8.34
CA SER A 680 0.20 11.74 -8.81
C SER A 680 -1.10 12.03 -8.01
N PRO A 681 -2.26 12.18 -8.67
CA PRO A 681 -3.52 12.51 -8.01
C PRO A 681 -3.92 11.50 -6.92
N TYR A 682 -3.77 10.20 -7.18
CA TYR A 682 -4.12 9.14 -6.20
C TYR A 682 -3.32 9.20 -4.90
N ARG A 683 -2.24 10.00 -4.84
CA ARG A 683 -1.47 10.29 -3.61
C ARG A 683 -1.86 11.65 -3.03
N THR A 684 -1.82 12.71 -3.82
CA THR A 684 -2.01 14.07 -3.28
C THR A 684 -3.46 14.40 -2.91
N MET A 685 -4.44 13.66 -3.45
CA MET A 685 -5.85 13.80 -3.09
C MET A 685 -6.28 12.95 -1.88
N ALA A 686 -5.35 12.28 -1.21
CA ALA A 686 -5.66 11.46 -0.03
C ALA A 686 -6.30 12.26 1.12
N ASP A 687 -6.01 13.57 1.21
CA ASP A 687 -6.67 14.46 2.17
C ASP A 687 -8.19 14.57 1.93
N GLY A 688 -8.66 14.30 0.70
CA GLY A 688 -10.08 14.17 0.35
C GLY A 688 -10.80 13.03 1.07
N LEU A 689 -10.05 12.06 1.60
CA LEU A 689 -10.60 10.96 2.41
C LEU A 689 -10.87 11.36 3.86
N GLY A 690 -10.49 12.56 4.31
CA GLY A 690 -10.67 13.03 5.68
C GLY A 690 -9.40 12.96 6.54
N LYS A 691 -9.50 13.48 7.77
CA LYS A 691 -8.34 13.65 8.66
C LYS A 691 -7.80 12.36 9.26
N VAL A 692 -8.59 11.28 9.25
CA VAL A 692 -8.18 9.96 9.77
C VAL A 692 -7.88 9.03 8.60
N LEU A 693 -8.84 8.81 7.70
CA LEU A 693 -8.67 7.86 6.59
C LEU A 693 -7.60 8.26 5.57
N GLY A 694 -7.39 9.56 5.32
CA GLY A 694 -6.37 10.03 4.38
C GLY A 694 -4.95 9.58 4.74
N PRO A 695 -4.46 9.90 5.96
CA PRO A 695 -3.18 9.39 6.44
C PRO A 695 -3.08 7.86 6.47
N LEU A 696 -4.15 7.16 6.84
CA LEU A 696 -4.17 5.69 6.87
C LEU A 696 -4.05 5.07 5.47
N TYR A 697 -4.74 5.65 4.49
CA TYR A 697 -4.63 5.26 3.08
C TYR A 697 -3.20 5.45 2.54
N LEU A 698 -2.58 6.61 2.82
CA LEU A 698 -1.19 6.85 2.42
C LEU A 698 -0.23 5.88 3.07
N LYS A 699 -0.42 5.60 4.37
CA LYS A 699 0.37 4.59 5.08
C LYS A 699 0.21 3.22 4.45
N ALA A 700 -1.02 2.78 4.17
CA ALA A 700 -1.28 1.49 3.53
C ALA A 700 -0.68 1.38 2.12
N LEU A 701 -0.68 2.47 1.34
CA LEU A 701 0.04 2.52 0.05
C LEU A 701 1.56 2.38 0.23
N THR A 702 2.15 3.10 1.17
CA THR A 702 3.59 3.04 1.45
C THR A 702 4.00 1.67 1.97
N ASP A 703 3.17 1.05 2.81
CA ASP A 703 3.37 -0.29 3.36
C ASP A 703 3.11 -1.41 2.32
N GLY A 704 2.68 -1.08 1.09
CA GLY A 704 2.40 -2.06 0.03
C GLY A 704 1.14 -2.90 0.25
N GLU A 705 0.21 -2.45 1.10
CA GLU A 705 -1.01 -3.19 1.47
C GLU A 705 -2.16 -3.00 0.47
N LEU A 706 -2.01 -2.08 -0.49
CA LEU A 706 -3.02 -1.73 -1.51
C LEU A 706 -2.53 -1.99 -2.96
N PRO A 707 -1.96 -3.17 -3.27
CA PRO A 707 -1.31 -3.40 -4.56
C PRO A 707 -2.30 -3.36 -5.74
N LYS A 708 -3.55 -3.81 -5.58
CA LYS A 708 -4.55 -3.76 -6.67
C LYS A 708 -5.04 -2.34 -6.91
N THR A 709 -5.36 -1.63 -5.84
CA THR A 709 -5.82 -0.24 -5.89
C THR A 709 -4.75 0.64 -6.53
N GLN A 710 -3.49 0.48 -6.13
CA GLN A 710 -2.37 1.20 -6.73
C GLN A 710 -2.21 0.85 -8.21
N ALA A 711 -2.20 -0.44 -8.58
CA ALA A 711 -2.01 -0.86 -9.98
C ALA A 711 -3.05 -0.28 -10.95
N LEU A 712 -4.30 -0.12 -10.50
CA LEU A 712 -5.33 0.55 -11.29
C LEU A 712 -5.07 2.06 -11.36
N LEU A 713 -4.98 2.73 -10.20
CA LEU A 713 -4.92 4.18 -10.13
C LEU A 713 -3.63 4.80 -10.68
N SER A 714 -2.49 4.10 -10.57
CA SER A 714 -1.21 4.56 -11.12
C SER A 714 -0.98 4.10 -12.56
N GLY A 715 -1.95 3.42 -13.18
CA GLY A 715 -1.72 2.77 -14.46
C GLY A 715 -3.01 2.40 -15.20
N ARG A 716 -3.59 1.23 -14.89
CA ARG A 716 -4.58 0.57 -15.78
C ARG A 716 -5.89 1.32 -15.98
N ILE A 717 -6.24 2.31 -15.16
CA ILE A 717 -7.41 3.16 -15.43
C ILE A 717 -7.21 3.97 -16.72
N GLU A 718 -6.02 4.53 -16.91
CA GLU A 718 -5.77 5.58 -17.91
C GLU A 718 -4.90 5.10 -19.07
N HIS A 719 -4.23 3.96 -18.90
CA HIS A 719 -3.30 3.42 -19.88
C HIS A 719 -3.80 2.08 -20.43
N THR A 720 -3.08 1.55 -21.41
CA THR A 720 -3.27 0.20 -21.96
C THR A 720 -2.06 -0.67 -21.61
N PRO A 721 -2.09 -1.99 -21.82
CA PRO A 721 -0.91 -2.83 -21.60
C PRO A 721 0.30 -2.43 -22.45
N THR A 722 0.07 -1.82 -23.62
CA THR A 722 1.11 -1.57 -24.63
C THR A 722 1.41 -0.08 -24.85
N SER A 723 0.72 0.82 -24.15
CA SER A 723 0.86 2.26 -24.35
C SER A 723 0.46 3.04 -23.10
N SER A 724 1.32 4.00 -22.73
CA SER A 724 1.07 5.06 -21.75
C SER A 724 0.65 6.38 -22.39
N ALA A 725 0.29 6.37 -23.69
CA ALA A 725 -0.09 7.59 -24.40
C ALA A 725 -1.43 8.14 -23.91
N ASP A 726 -1.49 9.45 -23.72
CA ASP A 726 -2.72 10.16 -23.41
C ASP A 726 -3.61 10.27 -24.65
N TRP A 727 -4.73 9.56 -24.63
CA TRP A 727 -5.65 9.49 -25.77
C TRP A 727 -6.25 10.84 -26.18
N TYR A 728 -6.42 11.78 -25.24
CA TYR A 728 -6.94 13.12 -25.50
C TYR A 728 -5.91 14.06 -26.15
N GLN A 729 -4.66 13.62 -26.35
CA GLN A 729 -3.59 14.45 -26.93
C GLN A 729 -3.91 14.89 -28.37
N THR A 730 -4.67 14.09 -29.15
CA THR A 730 -5.12 14.49 -30.49
C THR A 730 -6.00 15.74 -30.43
N ALA A 731 -6.96 15.80 -29.51
CA ALA A 731 -7.78 16.99 -29.29
C ALA A 731 -6.92 18.20 -28.91
N LYS A 732 -5.92 18.00 -28.05
CA LYS A 732 -4.95 19.03 -27.65
C LYS A 732 -4.15 19.58 -28.84
N ASN A 733 -3.75 18.70 -29.74
CA ASN A 733 -3.05 19.03 -30.99
C ASN A 733 -3.96 19.70 -32.03
N THR A 734 -5.28 19.45 -31.97
CA THR A 734 -6.27 20.07 -32.87
C THR A 734 -6.59 21.50 -32.43
N TYR A 735 -6.91 21.72 -31.16
CA TYR A 735 -7.38 23.02 -30.68
C TYR A 735 -6.24 24.03 -30.45
N GLN A 736 -5.10 23.57 -29.93
CA GLN A 736 -3.89 24.40 -29.74
C GLN A 736 -4.14 25.77 -29.08
N TYR A 737 -5.11 25.83 -28.14
CA TYR A 737 -5.42 27.06 -27.40
C TYR A 737 -4.24 27.44 -26.51
N LYS A 738 -3.78 28.69 -26.53
CA LYS A 738 -2.59 29.14 -25.78
C LYS A 738 -2.87 29.22 -24.29
N ARG A 739 -2.00 28.60 -23.49
CA ARG A 739 -2.06 28.61 -22.02
C ARG A 739 -2.09 30.03 -21.43
N PRO A 740 -2.68 30.24 -20.24
CA PRO A 740 -2.85 31.57 -19.67
C PRO A 740 -1.54 32.36 -19.53
N PHE A 741 -0.49 31.73 -19.00
CA PHE A 741 0.81 32.39 -18.83
C PHE A 741 1.49 32.76 -20.16
N VAL A 742 1.22 32.02 -21.24
CA VAL A 742 1.72 32.33 -22.58
C VAL A 742 0.93 33.49 -23.19
N ARG A 743 -0.39 33.47 -23.00
CA ARG A 743 -1.28 34.43 -23.65
C ARG A 743 -1.31 35.78 -22.94
N MET A 744 -1.31 35.79 -21.62
CA MET A 744 -1.46 37.01 -20.79
C MET A 744 -0.14 37.49 -20.16
N GLY A 745 0.92 36.68 -20.19
CA GLY A 745 2.24 37.02 -19.68
C GLY A 745 2.32 37.12 -18.15
N PHE A 746 3.54 37.09 -17.62
CA PHE A 746 3.79 37.21 -16.18
C PHE A 746 3.86 38.66 -15.70
N THR A 747 3.42 38.92 -14.47
CA THR A 747 3.41 40.25 -13.84
C THR A 747 4.80 40.86 -13.70
N ASN A 748 5.84 40.04 -13.50
CA ASN A 748 7.24 40.47 -13.47
C ASN A 748 7.76 40.95 -14.84
N ASP A 749 7.03 40.69 -15.93
CA ASP A 749 7.32 41.20 -17.29
C ASP A 749 6.15 42.02 -17.88
N GLY A 750 5.33 42.63 -17.02
CA GLY A 750 4.23 43.52 -17.45
C GLY A 750 3.02 42.80 -18.06
N GLY A 751 2.84 41.52 -17.73
CA GLY A 751 1.62 40.75 -17.96
C GLY A 751 0.70 40.71 -16.73
N LEU A 752 -0.24 39.75 -16.73
CA LEU A 752 -1.33 39.69 -15.75
C LEU A 752 -1.24 38.51 -14.77
N ILE A 753 -0.36 37.54 -15.03
CA ILE A 753 -0.26 36.29 -14.26
C ILE A 753 0.87 36.33 -13.23
N LYS A 754 0.59 35.93 -11.99
CA LYS A 754 1.63 35.65 -10.99
C LYS A 754 2.31 34.31 -11.29
N GLN A 755 3.64 34.34 -11.25
CA GLN A 755 4.49 33.17 -11.46
C GLN A 755 4.70 32.45 -10.12
N TRP A 756 4.02 31.33 -9.92
CA TRP A 756 4.10 30.54 -8.68
C TRP A 756 5.07 29.37 -8.77
N ASP A 757 5.19 28.76 -9.95
CA ASP A 757 6.11 27.64 -10.22
C ASP A 757 7.46 28.13 -10.75
N SER A 758 8.44 27.22 -10.78
CA SER A 758 9.76 27.41 -11.36
C SER A 758 9.72 27.85 -12.83
N ALA A 759 10.73 28.60 -13.26
CA ALA A 759 10.86 29.00 -14.66
C ALA A 759 10.91 27.78 -15.61
N GLY A 760 11.50 26.67 -15.17
CA GLY A 760 11.55 25.41 -15.93
C GLY A 760 10.17 24.77 -16.13
N GLY A 761 9.32 24.77 -15.11
CA GLY A 761 7.96 24.23 -15.18
C GLY A 761 7.12 24.93 -16.25
N TYR A 762 7.17 26.26 -16.30
CA TYR A 762 6.45 27.03 -17.32
C TYR A 762 7.08 26.91 -18.72
N ALA A 763 8.40 27.00 -18.83
CA ALA A 763 9.10 26.94 -20.11
C ALA A 763 8.84 25.63 -20.85
N GLY A 764 8.78 24.50 -20.12
CA GLY A 764 8.50 23.18 -20.69
C GLY A 764 7.11 23.05 -21.32
N LEU A 765 6.15 23.89 -20.93
CA LEU A 765 4.75 23.80 -21.36
C LEU A 765 4.32 24.95 -22.28
N ALA A 766 5.21 25.89 -22.62
CA ALA A 766 4.88 27.07 -23.39
C ALA A 766 4.49 26.79 -24.86
N GLY A 767 5.02 25.70 -25.43
CA GLY A 767 4.70 25.24 -26.80
C GLY A 767 3.44 24.36 -26.89
N ASP A 768 2.91 23.95 -25.75
CA ASP A 768 1.82 22.98 -25.65
C ASP A 768 0.46 23.64 -25.54
N GLY A 769 -0.54 23.10 -26.25
CA GLY A 769 -1.94 23.54 -26.12
C GLY A 769 -2.47 23.46 -24.68
N SER A 770 -3.42 24.32 -24.35
CA SER A 770 -4.06 24.41 -23.03
C SER A 770 -5.27 23.48 -22.91
N PHE A 771 -6.05 23.34 -23.98
CA PHE A 771 -7.30 22.59 -23.98
C PHE A 771 -7.17 21.21 -24.65
N PRO A 772 -7.73 20.12 -24.07
CA PRO A 772 -8.19 20.04 -22.68
C PRO A 772 -7.00 19.96 -21.70
N SER A 773 -7.28 20.15 -20.40
CA SER A 773 -6.26 19.97 -19.37
C SER A 773 -6.00 18.49 -19.07
N GLY A 774 -4.84 17.97 -19.49
CA GLY A 774 -4.46 16.59 -19.20
C GLY A 774 -4.30 16.25 -17.71
N HIS A 775 -3.67 17.15 -16.94
CA HIS A 775 -3.60 17.00 -15.47
C HIS A 775 -5.00 16.90 -14.84
N THR A 776 -5.96 17.65 -15.37
CA THR A 776 -7.34 17.59 -14.91
C THR A 776 -8.00 16.27 -15.26
N SER A 777 -7.78 15.76 -16.49
CA SER A 777 -8.25 14.43 -16.89
C SER A 777 -7.77 13.35 -15.93
N HIS A 778 -6.48 13.35 -15.58
CA HIS A 778 -5.92 12.43 -14.58
C HIS A 778 -6.55 12.58 -13.20
N GLY A 779 -6.68 13.82 -12.72
CA GLY A 779 -7.30 14.12 -11.43
C GLY A 779 -8.76 13.64 -11.33
N TYR A 780 -9.56 13.86 -12.38
CA TYR A 780 -10.94 13.40 -12.40
C TYR A 780 -11.06 11.90 -12.64
N ALA A 781 -10.31 11.29 -13.55
CA ALA A 781 -10.38 9.84 -13.79
C ALA A 781 -10.05 9.05 -12.50
N GLN A 782 -8.92 9.37 -11.86
CA GLN A 782 -8.52 8.72 -10.61
C GLN A 782 -9.46 9.08 -9.45
N GLY A 783 -9.90 10.33 -9.35
CA GLY A 783 -10.82 10.79 -8.31
C GLY A 783 -12.21 10.15 -8.40
N ILE A 784 -12.76 10.03 -9.62
CA ILE A 784 -14.05 9.38 -9.87
C ILE A 784 -13.93 7.88 -9.57
N VAL A 785 -12.89 7.20 -10.06
CA VAL A 785 -12.67 5.79 -9.70
C VAL A 785 -12.57 5.64 -8.19
N MET A 786 -11.77 6.45 -7.49
CA MET A 786 -11.69 6.42 -6.03
C MET A 786 -13.07 6.63 -5.36
N ALA A 787 -13.89 7.57 -5.85
CA ALA A 787 -15.26 7.77 -5.37
C ALA A 787 -16.16 6.54 -5.61
N THR A 788 -15.97 5.80 -6.71
CA THR A 788 -16.66 4.52 -6.92
C THR A 788 -16.14 3.39 -6.02
N LEU A 789 -14.86 3.38 -5.64
CA LEU A 789 -14.32 2.40 -4.68
C LEU A 789 -14.77 2.71 -3.23
N LEU A 790 -14.95 3.99 -2.89
CA LEU A 790 -15.35 4.49 -1.57
C LEU A 790 -16.61 5.38 -1.63
N PRO A 791 -17.78 4.83 -2.03
CA PRO A 791 -18.99 5.64 -2.27
C PRO A 791 -19.47 6.41 -1.03
N GLN A 792 -19.15 5.95 0.17
CA GLN A 792 -19.46 6.64 1.42
C GLN A 792 -18.73 7.98 1.62
N LEU A 793 -17.67 8.25 0.85
CA LEU A 793 -16.89 9.49 0.82
C LEU A 793 -16.95 10.19 -0.55
N ALA A 794 -17.80 9.70 -1.47
CA ALA A 794 -17.89 10.20 -2.84
C ALA A 794 -17.96 11.73 -2.97
N PRO A 795 -18.84 12.47 -2.24
CA PRO A 795 -18.91 13.92 -2.41
C PRO A 795 -17.59 14.60 -1.99
N GLN A 796 -16.93 14.17 -0.91
CA GLN A 796 -15.65 14.73 -0.48
C GLN A 796 -14.53 14.44 -1.50
N ILE A 797 -14.46 13.21 -2.01
CA ILE A 797 -13.47 12.79 -3.01
C ILE A 797 -13.65 13.60 -4.30
N LEU A 798 -14.88 13.72 -4.78
CA LEU A 798 -15.20 14.47 -6.01
C LEU A 798 -14.94 15.98 -5.83
N ALA A 799 -15.25 16.54 -4.65
CA ALA A 799 -14.89 17.92 -4.33
C ALA A 799 -13.37 18.13 -4.33
N ARG A 800 -12.59 17.18 -3.78
CA ARG A 800 -11.13 17.24 -3.80
C ARG A 800 -10.55 17.08 -5.22
N ALA A 801 -11.13 16.22 -6.05
CA ALA A 801 -10.77 16.10 -7.46
C ALA A 801 -11.03 17.42 -8.22
N SER A 802 -12.15 18.08 -7.95
CA SER A 802 -12.41 19.42 -8.50
C SER A 802 -11.42 20.48 -8.01
N GLU A 803 -10.90 20.33 -6.79
CA GLU A 803 -9.86 21.23 -6.25
C GLU A 803 -8.50 20.98 -6.91
N TYR A 804 -8.12 19.73 -7.10
CA TYR A 804 -6.89 19.35 -7.82
C TYR A 804 -6.89 19.99 -9.23
N ALA A 805 -8.03 19.94 -9.91
CA ALA A 805 -8.21 20.60 -11.19
C ALA A 805 -8.15 22.13 -11.08
N ASN A 806 -8.84 22.72 -10.10
CA ASN A 806 -8.82 24.16 -9.83
C ASN A 806 -7.40 24.68 -9.52
N ASN A 807 -6.55 23.87 -8.89
CA ASN A 807 -5.16 24.19 -8.62
C ASN A 807 -4.35 24.43 -9.89
N ARG A 808 -4.77 23.89 -11.04
CA ARG A 808 -4.13 24.19 -12.33
C ARG A 808 -4.44 25.62 -12.81
N ILE A 809 -5.54 26.22 -12.37
CA ILE A 809 -5.87 27.64 -12.57
C ILE A 809 -5.10 28.51 -11.57
N VAL A 810 -4.98 28.07 -10.31
CA VAL A 810 -4.14 28.77 -9.29
C VAL A 810 -2.73 28.98 -9.82
N LEU A 811 -2.13 27.98 -10.47
CA LEU A 811 -0.82 28.08 -11.09
C LEU A 811 -0.82 28.70 -12.51
N ALA A 812 -1.99 29.07 -13.04
CA ALA A 812 -2.20 29.65 -14.36
C ALA A 812 -1.70 28.78 -15.54
N TYR A 813 -1.70 27.46 -15.37
CA TYR A 813 -1.40 26.51 -16.44
C TYR A 813 -2.59 26.28 -17.38
N HIS A 814 -3.81 26.48 -16.86
CA HIS A 814 -5.07 26.14 -17.53
C HIS A 814 -6.19 27.14 -17.21
N TYR A 815 -7.15 27.24 -18.13
CA TYR A 815 -8.40 28.00 -18.00
C TYR A 815 -9.52 27.16 -17.41
N PRO A 816 -10.58 27.76 -16.82
CA PRO A 816 -11.82 27.07 -16.48
C PRO A 816 -12.36 26.16 -17.58
N THR A 817 -12.38 26.59 -18.84
CA THR A 817 -12.83 25.75 -19.97
C THR A 817 -11.96 24.50 -20.17
N ASP A 818 -10.64 24.60 -19.98
CA ASP A 818 -9.73 23.45 -19.98
C ASP A 818 -10.02 22.46 -18.85
N ILE A 819 -10.41 22.98 -17.67
CA ILE A 819 -10.79 22.17 -16.51
C ILE A 819 -12.09 21.42 -16.80
N MET A 820 -13.08 22.09 -17.39
CA MET A 820 -14.35 21.47 -17.79
C MET A 820 -14.12 20.37 -18.84
N GLY A 821 -13.27 20.64 -19.85
CA GLY A 821 -12.88 19.63 -20.84
C GLY A 821 -12.13 18.44 -20.23
N GLY A 822 -11.18 18.70 -19.32
CA GLY A 822 -10.46 17.62 -18.61
C GLY A 822 -11.39 16.78 -17.73
N ARG A 823 -12.39 17.39 -17.08
CA ARG A 823 -13.41 16.66 -16.32
C ARG A 823 -14.20 15.71 -17.21
N ILE A 824 -14.67 16.18 -18.37
CA ILE A 824 -15.40 15.35 -19.34
C ILE A 824 -14.57 14.13 -19.75
N VAL A 825 -13.28 14.33 -20.05
CA VAL A 825 -12.36 13.22 -20.37
C VAL A 825 -12.20 12.25 -19.20
N GLY A 826 -12.08 12.76 -17.97
CA GLY A 826 -11.95 11.93 -16.77
C GLY A 826 -13.20 11.11 -16.45
N GLU A 827 -14.38 11.69 -16.65
CA GLU A 827 -15.68 11.01 -16.49
C GLU A 827 -15.85 9.88 -17.51
N ASP A 828 -15.57 10.16 -18.80
CA ASP A 828 -15.62 9.18 -19.88
C ASP A 828 -14.59 8.05 -19.66
N THR A 829 -13.37 8.38 -19.25
CA THR A 829 -12.31 7.39 -18.96
C THR A 829 -12.74 6.44 -17.83
N ALA A 830 -13.29 6.97 -16.74
CA ALA A 830 -13.79 6.14 -15.64
C ALA A 830 -14.97 5.26 -16.08
N ASP A 831 -15.86 5.79 -16.92
CA ASP A 831 -16.99 5.06 -17.45
C ASP A 831 -16.56 3.91 -18.35
N LEU A 832 -15.64 4.12 -19.30
CA LEU A 832 -15.14 3.07 -20.19
C LEU A 832 -14.68 1.83 -19.40
N ARG A 833 -14.00 2.05 -18.26
CA ARG A 833 -13.54 0.96 -17.38
C ARG A 833 -14.68 0.26 -16.64
N TRP A 834 -15.64 1.01 -16.12
CA TRP A 834 -16.81 0.43 -15.44
C TRP A 834 -17.79 -0.25 -16.40
N SER A 835 -17.90 0.24 -17.63
CA SER A 835 -18.76 -0.27 -18.69
C SER A 835 -18.25 -1.56 -19.32
N ASP A 836 -16.94 -1.83 -19.26
CA ASP A 836 -16.36 -3.09 -19.73
C ASP A 836 -16.58 -4.24 -18.72
N PRO A 837 -17.38 -5.27 -19.07
CA PRO A 837 -17.69 -6.37 -18.16
C PRO A 837 -16.47 -7.26 -17.83
N ARG A 838 -15.40 -7.22 -18.63
CA ARG A 838 -14.15 -7.95 -18.38
C ARG A 838 -13.18 -7.14 -17.51
N PHE A 839 -13.22 -5.81 -17.58
CA PHE A 839 -12.39 -4.95 -16.73
C PHE A 839 -13.03 -4.71 -15.36
N ARG A 840 -14.36 -4.59 -15.28
CA ARG A 840 -15.13 -4.37 -14.04
C ARG A 840 -14.72 -5.27 -12.85
N PRO A 841 -14.44 -6.58 -13.01
CA PRO A 841 -13.97 -7.42 -11.91
C PRO A 841 -12.66 -6.94 -11.27
N LEU A 842 -11.79 -6.22 -11.98
CA LEU A 842 -10.56 -5.64 -11.42
C LEU A 842 -10.92 -4.47 -10.48
N LEU A 843 -11.85 -3.60 -10.89
CA LEU A 843 -12.36 -2.51 -10.07
C LEU A 843 -13.02 -3.02 -8.78
N GLU A 844 -13.84 -4.07 -8.88
CA GLU A 844 -14.48 -4.66 -7.68
C GLU A 844 -13.46 -5.32 -6.74
N GLN A 845 -12.39 -5.92 -7.28
CA GLN A 845 -11.30 -6.45 -6.46
C GLN A 845 -10.52 -5.33 -5.74
N ALA A 846 -10.21 -4.23 -6.44
CA ALA A 846 -9.57 -3.07 -5.84
C ALA A 846 -10.47 -2.43 -4.77
N ARG A 847 -11.78 -2.36 -5.01
CA ARG A 847 -12.76 -1.88 -4.04
C ARG A 847 -12.77 -2.73 -2.77
N ALA A 848 -12.81 -4.06 -2.91
CA ALA A 848 -12.81 -4.98 -1.78
C ALA A 848 -11.50 -4.87 -0.97
N GLU A 849 -10.35 -4.81 -1.65
CA GLU A 849 -9.04 -4.57 -1.03
C GLU A 849 -9.04 -3.26 -0.24
N LEU A 850 -9.35 -2.13 -0.89
CA LEU A 850 -9.29 -0.81 -0.29
C LEU A 850 -10.18 -0.70 0.94
N GLN A 851 -11.44 -1.18 0.86
CA GLN A 851 -12.36 -1.11 1.99
C GLN A 851 -11.94 -2.01 3.15
N SER A 852 -11.43 -3.21 2.86
CA SER A 852 -10.96 -4.15 3.88
C SER A 852 -9.75 -3.60 4.63
N VAL A 853 -8.75 -3.13 3.90
CA VAL A 853 -7.53 -2.55 4.46
C VAL A 853 -7.84 -1.30 5.27
N LEU A 854 -8.68 -0.38 4.77
CA LEU A 854 -9.05 0.81 5.56
C LEU A 854 -9.86 0.47 6.81
N ALA A 855 -10.76 -0.52 6.75
CA ALA A 855 -11.46 -0.98 7.95
C ALA A 855 -10.49 -1.56 8.99
N GLN A 856 -9.48 -2.31 8.55
CA GLN A 856 -8.42 -2.81 9.41
C GLN A 856 -7.61 -1.65 10.01
N LYS A 857 -7.12 -0.72 9.19
CA LYS A 857 -6.36 0.46 9.66
C LYS A 857 -7.15 1.30 10.67
N CYS A 858 -8.47 1.45 10.48
CA CYS A 858 -9.33 2.14 11.43
C CYS A 858 -9.40 1.45 12.80
N ARG A 859 -9.41 0.10 12.82
CA ARG A 859 -9.30 -0.66 14.07
C ARG A 859 -7.96 -0.46 14.75
N GLU A 860 -6.87 -0.53 13.97
CA GLU A 860 -5.49 -0.34 14.47
C GLU A 860 -5.31 0.98 15.22
N VAL A 861 -5.95 2.06 14.75
CA VAL A 861 -5.87 3.38 15.42
C VAL A 861 -7.03 3.68 16.37
N GLY A 862 -7.93 2.73 16.61
CA GLY A 862 -9.11 2.91 17.48
C GLY A 862 -10.14 3.90 16.95
N ALA A 863 -10.18 4.15 15.64
CA ALA A 863 -11.14 5.05 14.97
C ALA A 863 -12.50 4.38 14.66
N GLY A 864 -12.60 3.06 14.83
CA GLY A 864 -13.84 2.30 14.70
C GLY A 864 -13.59 0.87 14.22
N ASP A 865 -14.53 -0.04 14.50
CA ASP A 865 -14.42 -1.47 14.14
C ASP A 865 -14.66 -1.73 12.65
N THR A 866 -15.39 -0.82 12.01
CA THR A 866 -15.77 -0.86 10.61
C THR A 866 -15.41 0.44 9.90
N LEU A 867 -15.23 0.37 8.58
CA LEU A 867 -15.01 1.57 7.76
C LEU A 867 -16.16 2.59 7.91
N ALA A 868 -17.41 2.12 8.03
CA ALA A 868 -18.56 3.00 8.21
C ALA A 868 -18.51 3.78 9.54
N GLN A 869 -18.11 3.13 10.64
CA GLN A 869 -17.92 3.81 11.93
C GLN A 869 -16.77 4.82 11.87
N CYS A 870 -15.68 4.45 11.19
CA CYS A 870 -14.53 5.32 10.99
C CYS A 870 -14.91 6.59 10.23
N VAL A 871 -15.60 6.44 9.09
CA VAL A 871 -16.12 7.56 8.29
C VAL A 871 -17.09 8.43 9.10
N ALA A 872 -17.94 7.84 9.93
CA ALA A 872 -18.89 8.59 10.76
C ALA A 872 -18.23 9.36 11.92
N GLY A 873 -17.08 8.87 12.42
CA GLY A 873 -16.37 9.45 13.57
C GLY A 873 -15.26 10.44 13.21
N GLU A 874 -14.81 10.46 11.96
CA GLU A 874 -13.73 11.35 11.53
C GLU A 874 -14.20 12.78 11.18
N GLN A 875 -13.22 13.68 11.00
CA GLN A 875 -13.46 14.98 10.40
C GLN A 875 -13.28 14.87 8.87
N PRO A 876 -14.35 15.07 8.07
CA PRO A 876 -14.25 14.96 6.63
C PRO A 876 -13.44 16.12 6.04
N TYR A 877 -12.93 15.94 4.82
CA TYR A 877 -12.26 17.00 4.06
C TYR A 877 -13.12 18.28 3.94
N LEU A 878 -14.40 18.09 3.60
CA LEU A 878 -15.45 19.09 3.62
C LEU A 878 -16.75 18.47 4.14
N SER A 879 -17.63 19.29 4.72
CA SER A 879 -19.00 18.84 4.97
C SER A 879 -19.66 18.41 3.65
N THR A 880 -20.60 17.46 3.70
CA THR A 880 -21.28 17.00 2.47
C THR A 880 -21.95 18.16 1.72
N SER A 881 -22.54 19.14 2.43
CA SER A 881 -23.13 20.32 1.78
C SER A 881 -22.11 21.19 1.09
N ASP A 882 -20.95 21.42 1.70
CA ASP A 882 -19.90 22.26 1.12
C ASP A 882 -19.24 21.55 -0.07
N ALA A 883 -19.03 20.24 0.03
CA ALA A 883 -18.51 19.41 -1.04
C ALA A 883 -19.42 19.46 -2.29
N LEU A 884 -20.73 19.28 -2.10
CA LEU A 884 -21.73 19.41 -3.18
C LEU A 884 -21.75 20.82 -3.77
N SER A 885 -21.71 21.86 -2.91
CA SER A 885 -21.72 23.25 -3.36
C SER A 885 -20.49 23.61 -4.20
N VAL A 886 -19.29 23.25 -3.74
CA VAL A 886 -18.03 23.54 -4.44
C VAL A 886 -17.94 22.75 -5.75
N TYR A 887 -18.32 21.48 -5.74
CA TYR A 887 -18.33 20.67 -6.96
C TYR A 887 -19.25 21.29 -8.01
N ARG A 888 -20.51 21.60 -7.63
CA ARG A 888 -21.49 22.20 -8.54
C ARG A 888 -21.09 23.59 -9.03
N GLN A 889 -20.47 24.41 -8.20
CA GLN A 889 -19.90 25.70 -8.61
C GLN A 889 -18.85 25.52 -9.71
N ARG A 890 -17.94 24.57 -9.54
CA ARG A 890 -16.81 24.31 -10.46
C ARG A 890 -17.21 23.57 -11.73
N MET A 891 -18.42 23.01 -11.80
CA MET A 891 -18.94 22.49 -13.06
C MET A 891 -19.12 23.59 -14.11
N THR A 892 -19.39 24.84 -13.71
CA THR A 892 -19.68 25.96 -14.63
C THR A 892 -18.78 27.16 -14.46
N TYR A 893 -18.05 27.25 -13.33
CA TYR A 893 -17.25 28.41 -12.94
C TYR A 893 -18.04 29.74 -12.92
N GLY A 894 -19.37 29.67 -12.82
CA GLY A 894 -20.23 30.84 -12.86
C GLY A 894 -20.43 31.45 -14.26
N PHE A 895 -20.00 30.79 -15.32
CA PHE A 895 -20.29 31.23 -16.68
C PHE A 895 -21.80 31.24 -16.97
N PRO A 896 -22.29 32.21 -17.76
CA PRO A 896 -23.69 32.24 -18.16
C PRO A 896 -24.02 31.06 -19.09
N GLN A 897 -25.30 30.70 -19.15
CA GLN A 897 -25.80 29.83 -20.21
C GLN A 897 -25.71 30.57 -21.55
N VAL A 898 -25.03 29.96 -22.52
CA VAL A 898 -24.80 30.47 -23.88
C VAL A 898 -25.50 29.64 -24.95
N GLY A 899 -25.98 28.44 -24.59
CA GLY A 899 -26.78 27.55 -25.43
C GLY A 899 -28.27 27.55 -25.06
N THR A 900 -28.97 26.49 -25.46
CA THR A 900 -30.42 26.34 -25.22
C THR A 900 -30.67 25.90 -23.78
N THR A 901 -31.51 26.62 -23.04
CA THR A 901 -31.85 26.30 -21.64
C THR A 901 -33.11 25.44 -21.54
N GLY A 902 -33.27 24.70 -20.43
CA GLY A 902 -34.46 23.89 -20.16
C GLY A 902 -34.66 22.69 -21.10
N LEU A 903 -33.59 22.19 -21.73
CA LEU A 903 -33.64 20.94 -22.50
C LEU A 903 -33.90 19.74 -21.58
N ALA A 904 -34.37 18.65 -22.18
CA ALA A 904 -34.45 17.37 -21.50
C ALA A 904 -33.09 16.94 -20.92
N PRO A 905 -33.06 16.16 -19.82
CA PRO A 905 -31.85 15.50 -19.37
C PRO A 905 -31.18 14.71 -20.49
N SER A 906 -29.85 14.67 -20.49
CA SER A 906 -29.03 14.15 -21.59
C SER A 906 -27.89 13.30 -21.05
N VAL A 907 -28.22 12.19 -20.39
CA VAL A 907 -27.22 11.31 -19.79
C VAL A 907 -26.43 10.60 -20.90
N PRO A 908 -25.08 10.61 -20.92
CA PRO A 908 -24.28 9.79 -21.83
C PRO A 908 -24.59 8.29 -21.68
N GLU A 909 -24.44 7.52 -22.75
CA GLU A 909 -24.51 6.05 -22.67
C GLU A 909 -23.37 5.53 -21.78
N GLY A 910 -23.60 4.49 -20.97
CA GLY A 910 -22.59 3.91 -20.09
C GLY A 910 -22.53 4.57 -18.71
N ALA A 911 -22.69 5.89 -18.62
CA ALA A 911 -22.52 6.67 -17.38
C ALA A 911 -23.28 6.13 -16.15
N GLU A 912 -24.41 5.44 -16.33
CA GLU A 912 -25.11 4.75 -15.23
C GLU A 912 -24.26 3.68 -14.50
N ASN A 913 -23.17 3.20 -15.11
CA ASN A 913 -22.23 2.26 -14.53
C ASN A 913 -21.35 2.91 -13.46
N LEU A 914 -21.12 4.24 -13.51
CA LEU A 914 -20.41 4.99 -12.47
C LEU A 914 -21.16 4.97 -11.13
N LEU A 915 -22.47 4.75 -11.15
CA LEU A 915 -23.30 4.65 -9.94
C LEU A 915 -23.45 3.21 -9.41
N THR A 916 -22.79 2.22 -10.00
CA THR A 916 -22.95 0.80 -9.64
C THR A 916 -22.63 0.52 -8.18
N THR A 917 -21.60 1.15 -7.63
CA THR A 917 -21.16 0.89 -6.25
C THR A 917 -21.91 1.73 -5.21
N ALA A 918 -22.39 2.92 -5.59
CA ALA A 918 -23.24 3.76 -4.76
C ALA A 918 -24.67 3.21 -4.65
N PHE A 919 -25.18 2.61 -5.73
CA PHE A 919 -26.52 2.03 -5.80
C PHE A 919 -26.50 0.62 -6.42
N PRO A 920 -25.93 -0.37 -5.73
CA PRO A 920 -25.75 -1.73 -6.27
C PRO A 920 -27.08 -2.46 -6.51
N ASP A 921 -28.13 -2.11 -5.76
CA ASP A 921 -29.44 -2.75 -5.85
C ASP A 921 -30.34 -2.18 -6.96
N LEU A 922 -29.94 -1.07 -7.59
CA LEU A 922 -30.70 -0.46 -8.69
C LEU A 922 -30.41 -1.17 -10.03
N THR A 923 -31.37 -1.13 -10.94
CA THR A 923 -31.11 -1.52 -12.34
C THR A 923 -30.33 -0.42 -13.07
N ALA A 924 -29.71 -0.75 -14.20
CA ALA A 924 -29.02 0.24 -15.05
C ALA A 924 -29.94 1.42 -15.43
N ALA A 925 -31.18 1.12 -15.84
CA ALA A 925 -32.18 2.14 -16.16
C ALA A 925 -32.51 3.04 -14.96
N GLN A 926 -32.60 2.49 -13.75
CA GLN A 926 -32.86 3.28 -12.55
C GLN A 926 -31.67 4.16 -12.16
N ARG A 927 -30.43 3.68 -12.29
CA ARG A 927 -29.23 4.50 -12.10
C ARG A 927 -29.15 5.64 -13.12
N ARG A 928 -29.52 5.37 -14.38
CA ARG A 928 -29.64 6.38 -15.42
C ARG A 928 -30.68 7.45 -15.07
N THR A 929 -31.83 7.05 -14.53
CA THR A 929 -32.84 7.98 -14.01
C THR A 929 -32.32 8.83 -12.85
N VAL A 930 -31.47 8.28 -11.97
CA VAL A 930 -30.83 9.05 -10.89
C VAL A 930 -29.90 10.13 -11.47
N LEU A 931 -29.04 9.77 -12.42
CA LEU A 931 -28.17 10.74 -13.12
C LEU A 931 -29.02 11.85 -13.75
N ALA A 932 -30.02 11.49 -14.56
CA ALA A 932 -30.90 12.43 -15.24
C ALA A 932 -31.61 13.40 -14.28
N ALA A 933 -32.05 12.91 -13.11
CA ALA A 933 -32.72 13.72 -12.09
C ALA A 933 -31.78 14.67 -11.32
N THR A 934 -30.46 14.48 -11.43
CA THR A 934 -29.44 15.26 -10.71
C THR A 934 -28.58 16.16 -11.59
N GLU A 935 -28.75 16.10 -12.91
CA GLU A 935 -28.02 16.94 -13.87
C GLU A 935 -28.13 18.46 -13.55
N ILE A 936 -27.11 19.22 -13.95
CA ILE A 936 -27.24 20.68 -14.07
C ILE A 936 -28.11 21.02 -15.30
N ASP A 937 -28.68 22.23 -15.31
CA ASP A 937 -29.52 22.69 -16.44
C ASP A 937 -28.71 22.78 -17.75
N SER A 938 -29.39 22.77 -18.89
CA SER A 938 -28.76 22.81 -20.21
C SER A 938 -28.26 24.21 -20.59
N GLY A 939 -27.42 24.28 -21.62
CA GLY A 939 -26.99 25.53 -22.25
C GLY A 939 -25.78 26.20 -21.59
N TYR A 940 -25.16 25.60 -20.57
CA TYR A 940 -23.87 26.07 -20.07
C TYR A 940 -22.74 25.86 -21.09
N VAL A 941 -21.62 26.55 -20.89
CA VAL A 941 -20.40 26.34 -21.69
C VAL A 941 -20.00 24.86 -21.61
N MET A 942 -19.48 24.31 -22.73
CA MET A 942 -19.16 22.89 -22.92
C MET A 942 -20.36 21.92 -22.99
N ASP A 943 -21.61 22.39 -22.85
CA ASP A 943 -22.78 21.53 -22.95
C ASP A 943 -22.96 20.97 -24.38
N GLU A 944 -23.12 19.65 -24.50
CA GLU A 944 -23.34 18.99 -25.78
C GLU A 944 -24.82 18.69 -26.01
N GLU A 945 -25.42 19.40 -26.98
CA GLU A 945 -26.86 19.30 -27.29
C GLU A 945 -27.18 18.23 -28.35
N SER A 946 -26.18 17.66 -29.04
CA SER A 946 -26.37 16.71 -30.14
C SER A 946 -26.13 15.24 -29.74
N GLY A 947 -27.23 14.51 -29.52
CA GLY A 947 -27.39 13.05 -29.70
C GLY A 947 -26.55 12.04 -28.89
N GLY A 948 -25.40 12.43 -28.32
CA GLY A 948 -24.45 11.55 -27.62
C GLY A 948 -24.50 11.61 -26.09
N GLY A 949 -25.39 12.42 -25.52
CA GLY A 949 -25.37 12.78 -24.10
C GLY A 949 -24.38 13.91 -23.80
N SER A 950 -24.55 14.56 -22.66
CA SER A 950 -23.73 15.66 -22.20
C SER A 950 -23.06 15.34 -20.88
N TRP A 951 -21.78 14.93 -20.94
CA TRP A 951 -20.92 14.76 -19.77
C TRP A 951 -20.85 16.05 -18.92
N GLN A 952 -20.85 17.21 -19.59
CA GLN A 952 -20.86 18.50 -18.92
C GLN A 952 -22.04 18.65 -17.92
N ARG A 953 -23.19 18.03 -18.19
CA ARG A 953 -24.38 18.10 -17.32
C ARG A 953 -24.31 17.20 -16.08
N LEU A 954 -23.45 16.18 -16.07
CA LEU A 954 -23.42 15.19 -15.00
C LEU A 954 -22.89 15.77 -13.68
N ASP A 955 -23.77 15.89 -12.69
CA ASP A 955 -23.39 16.23 -11.31
C ASP A 955 -23.18 14.94 -10.52
N LEU A 956 -22.04 14.29 -10.72
CA LEU A 956 -21.73 12.99 -10.08
C LEU A 956 -21.74 13.08 -8.55
N ALA A 957 -21.35 14.21 -7.97
CA ALA A 957 -21.37 14.41 -6.53
C ALA A 957 -22.81 14.40 -5.99
N ALA A 958 -23.73 15.10 -6.65
CA ALA A 958 -25.16 15.05 -6.33
C ALA A 958 -25.76 13.66 -6.57
N ALA A 959 -25.41 13.02 -7.69
CA ALA A 959 -25.93 11.70 -8.07
C ALA A 959 -25.54 10.62 -7.05
N MET A 960 -24.25 10.50 -6.71
CA MET A 960 -23.75 9.48 -5.78
C MET A 960 -24.24 9.69 -4.34
N THR A 961 -24.62 10.91 -3.97
CA THR A 961 -25.10 11.25 -2.61
C THR A 961 -26.63 11.26 -2.53
N ALA A 962 -27.34 11.07 -3.64
CA ALA A 962 -28.79 11.18 -3.70
C ALA A 962 -29.48 10.15 -2.79
N LYS A 963 -30.55 10.57 -2.11
CA LYS A 963 -31.45 9.65 -1.39
C LYS A 963 -32.41 9.02 -2.39
N VAL A 964 -32.15 7.77 -2.76
CA VAL A 964 -32.93 7.06 -3.78
C VAL A 964 -33.87 6.03 -3.15
N GLY A 965 -35.13 6.01 -3.60
CA GLY A 965 -36.10 4.99 -3.23
C GLY A 965 -36.85 4.47 -4.46
N VAL A 966 -37.13 3.18 -4.51
CA VAL A 966 -37.89 2.54 -5.60
C VAL A 966 -39.21 2.02 -5.05
N SER A 967 -40.32 2.48 -5.64
CA SER A 967 -41.65 1.98 -5.28
C SER A 967 -41.89 0.54 -5.78
N ARG A 968 -42.95 -0.12 -5.27
CA ARG A 968 -43.34 -1.46 -5.74
C ARG A 968 -43.66 -1.52 -7.25
N SER A 969 -44.08 -0.41 -7.84
CA SER A 969 -44.34 -0.28 -9.28
C SER A 969 -43.10 0.08 -10.10
N GLY A 970 -41.91 0.14 -9.47
CA GLY A 970 -40.64 0.43 -10.13
C GLY A 970 -40.33 1.93 -10.32
N VAL A 971 -41.24 2.83 -9.93
CA VAL A 971 -41.03 4.29 -10.00
C VAL A 971 -39.92 4.69 -9.03
N VAL A 972 -38.94 5.42 -9.55
CA VAL A 972 -37.79 5.95 -8.80
C VAL A 972 -38.18 7.26 -8.12
N SER A 973 -37.68 7.45 -6.91
CA SER A 973 -37.72 8.73 -6.20
C SER A 973 -36.30 9.16 -5.86
N VAL A 974 -35.96 10.41 -6.18
CA VAL A 974 -34.64 11.00 -5.98
C VAL A 974 -34.82 12.20 -5.06
N ASN A 975 -34.13 12.20 -3.90
CA ASN A 975 -34.24 13.23 -2.87
C ASN A 975 -35.68 13.54 -2.43
N GLY A 976 -36.53 12.50 -2.41
CA GLY A 976 -37.94 12.60 -2.02
C GLY A 976 -38.91 13.00 -3.13
N VAL A 977 -38.41 13.21 -4.36
CA VAL A 977 -39.24 13.56 -5.54
C VAL A 977 -39.37 12.32 -6.43
N ALA A 978 -40.61 11.91 -6.73
CA ALA A 978 -40.85 10.84 -7.69
C ALA A 978 -40.57 11.34 -9.11
N VAL A 979 -39.85 10.56 -9.91
CA VAL A 979 -39.42 10.95 -11.26
C VAL A 979 -39.84 9.92 -12.30
N ASP A 980 -40.05 10.37 -13.54
CA ASP A 980 -40.26 9.49 -14.70
C ASP A 980 -38.95 8.82 -15.15
N ALA A 981 -39.01 8.02 -16.21
CA ALA A 981 -37.84 7.33 -16.75
C ALA A 981 -36.74 8.30 -17.23
N ASP A 982 -37.14 9.52 -17.63
CA ASP A 982 -36.25 10.58 -18.10
C ASP A 982 -35.73 11.44 -16.94
N GLY A 983 -35.98 11.06 -15.68
CA GLY A 983 -35.53 11.79 -14.49
C GLY A 983 -36.33 13.05 -14.18
N ARG A 984 -37.45 13.30 -14.87
CA ARG A 984 -38.26 14.50 -14.64
C ARG A 984 -39.23 14.29 -13.48
N PRO A 985 -39.46 15.31 -12.63
CA PRO A 985 -40.46 15.22 -11.58
C PRO A 985 -41.84 14.83 -12.11
N LEU A 986 -42.42 13.77 -11.54
CA LEU A 986 -43.82 13.44 -11.75
C LEU A 986 -44.65 14.48 -10.98
N HIS A 987 -45.18 15.48 -11.68
CA HIS A 987 -46.14 16.41 -11.09
C HIS A 987 -47.35 15.61 -10.55
N ARG A 988 -47.74 15.88 -9.30
CA ARG A 988 -49.04 15.46 -8.79
C ARG A 988 -50.14 16.37 -9.29
#